data_AF-A0A3M1WV59-F1
#
_entry.id   AF-A0A3M1WV59-F1
#
_cell.length_a   1.000
_cell.length_b   1.000
_cell.length_c   1.000
_cell.angle_alpha   90.00
_cell.angle_beta   90.00
_cell.angle_gamma   90.00
#
_symmetry.space_group_name_H-M   'P 1'
#
loop_
_entity.id
_entity.type
_entity.pdbx_description
1 polymer ?
#
loop_
_entity_poly.entity_id
_entity_poly.type
_entity_poly.pdbx_seq_one_letter_code
_entity_poly.pdbx_strand_id
1 'polypeptide(L)'
;MRCIGLPLLLLLLGHLVSCQERPAFVSPDLSHFALVDSFALEVVAAEPMIHDPVAMAWDEDGRLWVVEMRGYMPNIEGQGEERATGRIVILEDRDADGQMDHSHTFLDSLVLPRAIAITRGGILYASPPELWWVENRGGKPGRRELVDPEYAVGGNVEHQPNGLLRGLDNWYYSAKASHRYRYRGGRWHKEPTAFRGQWGISQDDGGRLFYNDNSNPLQGDLFGPLGQQSQRSDRQGIGLLLAPNSPLFPIRPNTGINRGYQPHMLDSAGHLTRFTAASGPVIYRGDQFPASFYGDAFVAEPAGNLIKRNRLWEEDGIIQGRHAYSDREFLASRDECFRPVTLYNGPDGTLYVVDFYRGIIQHKTYLTDYLRGEILSRRLDTVVGGGRIYRIRYVHAPLRRRAPRLSALPTPELVALLAHPNAWHRHTAQRLLVERQAGAAIPLLRQILATDTSERALIHALWTLEGLGALRVADLAPLLNRQPVPAVVIAALRAGGALARGPQAKAWLNALAPLRERPEAGIQLQLAVSLGQFRGAAEAAALPWLADIAARQGGLPLFQAAILRGLNGRTQGLSHHLSSRRIDRPLLQQQLQAASAVAPPAQRQARVLPAAQQAILAHGERLYTQHCSGCHQRDGLGRTPLAPPLRASEWVTGPPERLIQIVLHGLTGPVHVNGQRYEPPHVAPLMPGLKDNRELDAADLAAIVSYIRNAWEHESSLVTAEDVGAVRQATQDREEPYTERELLNTRP
;
A
#
# COMPACT_ATOMS: atom_id res chain seq x y z
N MET A 1 -24.55 70.52 -60.48
CA MET A 1 -25.63 69.54 -60.21
C MET A 1 -24.94 68.24 -59.85
N ARG A 2 -24.78 67.97 -58.55
CA ARG A 2 -25.60 67.06 -57.70
C ARG A 2 -25.28 65.57 -57.92
N CYS A 3 -24.94 64.93 -56.79
CA CYS A 3 -25.04 63.49 -56.46
C CYS A 3 -23.88 62.63 -57.02
N ILE A 4 -23.23 61.70 -56.30
CA ILE A 4 -23.60 60.90 -55.13
C ILE A 4 -22.34 60.63 -54.28
N GLY A 5 -22.38 60.92 -52.97
CA GLY A 5 -21.40 60.47 -52.00
C GLY A 5 -21.93 59.25 -51.24
N LEU A 6 -21.14 58.19 -51.18
CA LEU A 6 -21.43 56.93 -50.47
C LEU A 6 -21.01 57.09 -49.00
N PRO A 7 -21.87 56.86 -47.98
CA PRO A 7 -21.40 56.77 -46.60
C PRO A 7 -21.14 55.31 -46.21
N LEU A 8 -19.95 55.12 -45.65
CA LEU A 8 -19.43 53.92 -45.01
C LEU A 8 -20.26 53.62 -43.75
N LEU A 9 -20.91 52.45 -43.69
CA LEU A 9 -21.65 51.99 -42.51
C LEU A 9 -20.67 51.30 -41.53
N LEU A 10 -20.50 51.87 -40.33
CA LEU A 10 -19.82 51.22 -39.21
C LEU A 10 -20.61 49.98 -38.74
N LEU A 11 -19.99 48.81 -38.79
CA LEU A 11 -20.46 47.59 -38.13
C LEU A 11 -19.84 47.50 -36.72
N LEU A 12 -20.67 47.74 -35.71
CA LEU A 12 -20.41 47.40 -34.31
C LEU A 12 -20.42 45.86 -34.16
N LEU A 13 -19.24 45.27 -34.01
CA LEU A 13 -19.08 43.88 -33.57
C LEU A 13 -19.31 43.81 -32.05
N GLY A 14 -20.52 43.41 -31.66
CA GLY A 14 -20.79 42.91 -30.32
C GLY A 14 -20.15 41.52 -30.16
N HIS A 15 -19.13 41.42 -29.30
CA HIS A 15 -18.63 40.14 -28.84
C HIS A 15 -19.69 39.48 -27.95
N LEU A 16 -20.48 38.58 -28.54
CA LEU A 16 -21.26 37.60 -27.79
C LEU A 16 -20.27 36.63 -27.14
N VAL A 17 -20.05 36.81 -25.85
CA VAL A 17 -19.47 35.77 -24.98
C VAL A 17 -20.45 34.60 -25.02
N SER A 18 -20.06 33.54 -25.71
CA SER A 18 -20.76 32.26 -25.67
C SER A 18 -20.73 31.74 -24.23
N CYS A 19 -21.85 31.85 -23.51
CA CYS A 19 -22.10 31.01 -22.33
C CYS A 19 -22.03 29.55 -22.80
N GLN A 20 -20.91 28.87 -22.55
CA GLN A 20 -20.88 27.42 -22.61
C GLN A 20 -21.85 26.91 -21.54
N GLU A 21 -22.92 26.24 -21.98
CA GLU A 21 -23.85 25.55 -21.09
C GLU A 21 -23.06 24.59 -20.19
N ARG A 22 -23.26 24.68 -18.88
CA ARG A 22 -22.78 23.67 -17.92
C ARG A 22 -23.30 22.32 -18.42
N PRO A 23 -22.47 21.30 -18.66
CA PRO A 23 -22.99 19.96 -18.89
C PRO A 23 -23.88 19.60 -17.71
N ALA A 24 -25.14 19.29 -17.97
CA ALA A 24 -26.13 19.00 -16.93
C ALA A 24 -25.63 17.83 -16.09
N PHE A 25 -25.21 18.13 -14.87
CA PHE A 25 -24.75 17.16 -13.90
C PHE A 25 -25.90 16.22 -13.54
N VAL A 26 -25.66 14.90 -13.55
CA VAL A 26 -26.61 13.97 -12.94
C VAL A 26 -26.39 14.07 -11.44
N SER A 27 -27.21 14.84 -10.73
CA SER A 27 -27.16 14.90 -9.27
C SER A 27 -27.46 13.52 -8.67
N PRO A 28 -26.48 12.85 -8.04
CA PRO A 28 -26.74 11.61 -7.33
C PRO A 28 -27.78 11.83 -6.24
N ASP A 29 -28.72 10.90 -6.11
CA ASP A 29 -29.69 10.94 -5.02
C ASP A 29 -28.99 10.58 -3.69
N LEU A 30 -28.77 11.60 -2.86
CA LEU A 30 -28.13 11.43 -1.56
C LEU A 30 -29.05 10.81 -0.51
N SER A 31 -30.35 10.62 -0.79
CA SER A 31 -31.31 10.00 0.13
C SER A 31 -31.01 8.52 0.42
N HIS A 32 -30.19 7.87 -0.43
CA HIS A 32 -29.74 6.50 -0.24
C HIS A 32 -28.69 6.34 0.88
N PHE A 33 -28.11 7.43 1.39
CA PHE A 33 -27.01 7.40 2.34
C PHE A 33 -27.46 7.65 3.78
N ALA A 34 -26.94 6.85 4.71
CA ALA A 34 -26.95 7.13 6.13
C ALA A 34 -25.55 7.55 6.56
N LEU A 35 -25.41 8.75 7.11
CA LEU A 35 -24.18 9.33 7.62
C LEU A 35 -24.39 9.69 9.09
N VAL A 36 -23.33 9.64 9.89
CA VAL A 36 -23.41 10.07 11.29
C VAL A 36 -23.83 11.53 11.43
N ASP A 37 -24.56 11.84 12.51
CA ASP A 37 -25.09 13.17 12.77
C ASP A 37 -24.02 14.25 12.73
N SER A 38 -24.43 15.47 12.36
CA SER A 38 -23.56 16.65 12.24
C SER A 38 -22.53 16.57 11.11
N PHE A 39 -22.64 15.61 10.19
CA PHE A 39 -21.87 15.58 8.95
C PHE A 39 -22.79 15.67 7.74
N ALA A 40 -22.25 16.20 6.64
CA ALA A 40 -22.92 16.25 5.35
C ALA A 40 -22.05 15.57 4.29
N LEU A 41 -22.69 14.81 3.41
CA LEU A 41 -22.11 14.29 2.19
C LEU A 41 -22.41 15.28 1.06
N GLU A 42 -21.38 15.71 0.35
CA GLU A 42 -21.48 16.64 -0.79
C GLU A 42 -20.84 15.99 -2.00
N VAL A 43 -21.39 16.26 -3.18
CA VAL A 43 -20.81 15.76 -4.42
C VAL A 43 -19.78 16.77 -4.92
N VAL A 44 -18.59 16.30 -5.26
CA VAL A 44 -17.48 17.13 -5.74
C VAL A 44 -17.34 16.99 -7.24
N ALA A 45 -17.47 15.77 -7.76
CA ALA A 45 -17.47 15.46 -9.17
C ALA A 45 -18.24 14.16 -9.42
N ALA A 46 -18.87 14.03 -10.58
CA ALA A 46 -19.54 12.82 -11.05
C ALA A 46 -19.57 12.80 -12.57
N GLU A 47 -20.25 11.83 -13.15
CA GLU A 47 -20.49 11.72 -14.58
C GLU A 47 -21.21 12.97 -15.13
N PRO A 48 -20.88 13.45 -16.33
CA PRO A 48 -19.92 12.89 -17.29
C PRO A 48 -18.46 13.38 -17.09
N MET A 49 -18.16 14.13 -16.03
CA MET A 49 -16.85 14.74 -15.81
C MET A 49 -15.76 13.72 -15.46
N ILE A 50 -16.14 12.65 -14.76
CA ILE A 50 -15.28 11.51 -14.40
C ILE A 50 -16.01 10.19 -14.64
N HIS A 51 -15.27 9.13 -14.98
CA HIS A 51 -15.76 7.75 -15.03
C HIS A 51 -14.75 6.81 -14.36
N ASP A 52 -15.23 5.75 -13.72
CA ASP A 52 -14.47 4.64 -13.18
C ASP A 52 -13.27 5.09 -12.30
N PRO A 53 -13.43 6.06 -11.36
CA PRO A 53 -12.30 6.61 -10.62
C PRO A 53 -11.81 5.61 -9.56
N VAL A 54 -10.49 5.44 -9.47
CA VAL A 54 -9.87 4.49 -8.53
C VAL A 54 -8.82 5.10 -7.62
N ALA A 55 -8.25 6.24 -8.01
CA ALA A 55 -7.28 6.99 -7.22
C ALA A 55 -7.35 8.48 -7.56
N MET A 56 -6.93 9.33 -6.64
CA MET A 56 -6.84 10.75 -6.88
C MET A 56 -5.68 11.40 -6.13
N ALA A 57 -5.27 12.58 -6.55
CA ALA A 57 -4.28 13.39 -5.86
C ALA A 57 -4.58 14.89 -6.04
N TRP A 58 -4.39 15.66 -4.97
CA TRP A 58 -4.42 17.12 -5.02
C TRP A 58 -3.04 17.65 -5.40
N ASP A 59 -2.96 18.51 -6.41
CA ASP A 59 -1.73 19.25 -6.70
C ASP A 59 -1.58 20.50 -5.85
N GLU A 60 -0.39 21.08 -5.86
CA GLU A 60 -0.05 22.25 -5.05
C GLU A 60 -0.90 23.50 -5.30
N ASP A 61 -1.69 23.55 -6.38
CA ASP A 61 -2.61 24.64 -6.69
C ASP A 61 -4.08 24.28 -6.40
N GLY A 62 -4.28 23.11 -5.78
CA GLY A 62 -5.58 22.63 -5.35
C GLY A 62 -6.47 22.14 -6.49
N ARG A 63 -5.88 21.72 -7.62
CA ARG A 63 -6.60 20.97 -8.66
C ARG A 63 -6.63 19.50 -8.31
N LEU A 64 -7.69 18.81 -8.69
CA LEU A 64 -7.89 17.40 -8.39
C LEU A 64 -7.52 16.53 -9.59
N TRP A 65 -6.49 15.70 -9.45
CA TRP A 65 -6.07 14.75 -10.47
C TRP A 65 -6.69 13.39 -10.19
N VAL A 66 -7.35 12.78 -11.17
CA VAL A 66 -8.12 11.54 -11.00
C VAL A 66 -7.66 10.49 -11.99
N VAL A 67 -7.41 9.29 -11.49
CA VAL A 67 -7.09 8.10 -12.29
C VAL A 67 -8.38 7.33 -12.56
N GLU A 68 -8.67 7.12 -13.84
CA GLU A 68 -9.85 6.41 -14.30
C GLU A 68 -9.49 5.05 -14.89
N MET A 69 -10.01 3.98 -14.28
CA MET A 69 -9.76 2.58 -14.65
C MET A 69 -10.89 2.01 -15.51
N ARG A 70 -11.25 2.74 -16.57
CA ARG A 70 -12.42 2.48 -17.44
C ARG A 70 -12.45 1.11 -18.11
N GLY A 71 -11.28 0.49 -18.27
CA GLY A 71 -11.15 -0.85 -18.84
C GLY A 71 -11.46 -1.98 -17.87
N TYR A 72 -11.72 -1.73 -16.58
CA TYR A 72 -11.94 -2.80 -15.60
C TYR A 72 -13.30 -3.47 -15.81
N MET A 73 -13.33 -4.81 -15.89
CA MET A 73 -14.54 -5.64 -16.02
C MET A 73 -15.63 -4.98 -16.91
N PRO A 74 -15.35 -4.69 -18.19
CA PRO A 74 -16.28 -3.98 -19.08
C PRO A 74 -17.55 -4.78 -19.35
N ASN A 75 -17.49 -6.09 -19.12
CA ASN A 75 -18.62 -7.01 -19.02
C ASN A 75 -18.27 -8.08 -17.97
N ILE A 76 -19.22 -8.97 -17.70
CA ILE A 76 -19.09 -10.01 -16.67
C ILE A 76 -18.02 -11.07 -16.99
N GLU A 77 -17.63 -11.22 -18.26
CA GLU A 77 -16.50 -12.06 -18.69
C GLU A 77 -15.14 -11.32 -18.61
N GLY A 78 -15.16 -10.01 -18.36
CA GLY A 78 -14.00 -9.12 -18.43
C GLY A 78 -13.29 -9.16 -19.79
N GLN A 79 -14.03 -9.26 -20.90
CA GLN A 79 -13.46 -9.19 -22.25
C GLN A 79 -13.21 -7.72 -22.65
N GLY A 80 -12.00 -7.39 -23.10
CA GLY A 80 -11.65 -6.02 -23.49
C GLY A 80 -10.89 -5.23 -22.42
N GLU A 81 -10.49 -5.86 -21.30
CA GLU A 81 -9.70 -5.21 -20.24
C GLU A 81 -8.32 -4.76 -20.70
N GLU A 82 -7.78 -5.41 -21.73
CA GLU A 82 -6.52 -5.06 -22.39
C GLU A 82 -6.60 -3.79 -23.23
N ARG A 83 -7.81 -3.26 -23.50
CA ARG A 83 -7.98 -2.04 -24.28
C ARG A 83 -7.51 -0.83 -23.48
N ALA A 84 -6.68 -0.02 -24.14
CA ALA A 84 -6.17 1.25 -23.65
C ALA A 84 -7.28 2.32 -23.56
N THR A 85 -8.17 2.19 -22.58
CA THR A 85 -9.35 3.06 -22.38
C THR A 85 -9.25 3.92 -21.13
N GLY A 86 -8.34 3.59 -20.21
CA GLY A 86 -8.08 4.35 -19.00
C GLY A 86 -7.45 5.70 -19.30
N ARG A 87 -7.62 6.64 -18.38
CA ARG A 87 -7.09 8.00 -18.50
C ARG A 87 -6.79 8.61 -17.13
N ILE A 88 -6.07 9.72 -17.16
CA ILE A 88 -5.85 10.61 -16.03
C ILE A 88 -6.43 11.97 -16.41
N VAL A 89 -7.37 12.46 -15.61
CA VAL A 89 -8.02 13.76 -15.80
C VAL A 89 -7.65 14.71 -14.68
N ILE A 90 -7.76 16.01 -14.95
CA ILE A 90 -7.56 17.09 -14.00
C ILE A 90 -8.86 17.87 -13.91
N LEU A 91 -9.38 17.97 -12.68
CA LEU A 91 -10.60 18.67 -12.36
C LEU A 91 -10.28 19.99 -11.67
N GLU A 92 -11.05 21.01 -12.04
CA GLU A 92 -10.93 22.37 -11.50
C GLU A 92 -12.30 22.86 -11.05
N ASP A 93 -12.30 23.57 -9.93
CA ASP A 93 -13.41 24.38 -9.44
C ASP A 93 -13.09 25.84 -9.84
N ARG A 94 -13.68 26.32 -10.93
CA ARG A 94 -13.37 27.63 -11.51
C ARG A 94 -14.19 28.75 -10.88
N ASP A 95 -15.38 28.44 -10.36
CA ASP A 95 -16.24 29.40 -9.67
C ASP A 95 -16.04 29.44 -8.14
N ALA A 96 -15.20 28.56 -7.60
CA ALA A 96 -14.81 28.44 -6.19
C ALA A 96 -15.98 28.14 -5.23
N ASP A 97 -16.99 27.40 -5.70
CA ASP A 97 -18.13 26.99 -4.90
C ASP A 97 -17.88 25.70 -4.08
N GLY A 98 -16.75 25.02 -4.33
CA GLY A 98 -16.34 23.76 -3.73
C GLY A 98 -16.76 22.52 -4.51
N GLN A 99 -17.35 22.66 -5.70
CA GLN A 99 -17.66 21.59 -6.64
C GLN A 99 -16.81 21.77 -7.91
N MET A 100 -16.36 20.67 -8.50
CA MET A 100 -15.58 20.76 -9.74
C MET A 100 -16.54 21.07 -10.90
N ASP A 101 -16.18 22.05 -11.73
CA ASP A 101 -16.99 22.52 -12.86
C ASP A 101 -16.27 22.36 -14.22
N HIS A 102 -14.98 22.00 -14.20
CA HIS A 102 -14.18 21.79 -15.39
C HIS A 102 -13.36 20.51 -15.30
N SER A 103 -13.28 19.78 -16.42
CA SER A 103 -12.51 18.55 -16.59
C SER A 103 -11.63 18.65 -17.81
N HIS A 104 -10.38 18.23 -17.71
CA HIS A 104 -9.53 18.02 -18.87
C HIS A 104 -8.73 16.73 -18.77
N THR A 105 -8.65 16.00 -19.87
CA THR A 105 -7.79 14.83 -19.99
C THR A 105 -6.32 15.26 -20.07
N PHE A 106 -5.51 14.77 -19.13
CA PHE A 106 -4.06 14.98 -19.11
C PHE A 106 -3.31 13.86 -19.82
N LEU A 107 -3.70 12.61 -19.55
CA LEU A 107 -3.20 11.42 -20.25
C LEU A 107 -4.37 10.50 -20.57
N ASP A 108 -4.35 9.85 -21.71
CA ASP A 108 -5.31 8.84 -22.13
C ASP A 108 -4.60 7.59 -22.66
N SER A 109 -5.37 6.66 -23.21
CA SER A 109 -4.87 5.42 -23.78
C SER A 109 -4.02 4.61 -22.80
N LEU A 110 -4.44 4.56 -21.54
CA LEU A 110 -3.82 3.76 -20.49
C LEU A 110 -4.55 2.43 -20.33
N VAL A 111 -3.82 1.35 -20.08
CA VAL A 111 -4.40 0.04 -19.76
C VAL A 111 -4.44 -0.10 -18.25
N LEU A 112 -5.65 -0.14 -17.69
CA LEU A 112 -5.92 -0.32 -16.25
C LEU A 112 -4.98 0.51 -15.33
N PRO A 113 -4.90 1.85 -15.48
CA PRO A 113 -4.10 2.67 -14.59
C PRO A 113 -4.67 2.67 -13.17
N ARG A 114 -3.82 2.77 -12.14
CA ARG A 114 -4.26 2.57 -10.74
C ARG A 114 -3.69 3.49 -9.68
N ALA A 115 -2.62 4.21 -10.00
CA ALA A 115 -1.83 4.92 -8.99
C ALA A 115 -1.36 6.25 -9.53
N ILE A 116 -1.34 7.27 -8.67
CA ILE A 116 -0.90 8.62 -9.00
C ILE A 116 -0.26 9.28 -7.78
N ALA A 117 0.78 10.08 -8.02
CA ALA A 117 1.32 11.02 -7.04
C ALA A 117 1.85 12.28 -7.71
N ILE A 118 1.51 13.45 -7.16
CA ILE A 118 2.03 14.74 -7.63
C ILE A 118 3.47 14.93 -7.15
N THR A 119 4.38 15.18 -8.08
CA THR A 119 5.82 15.27 -7.82
C THR A 119 6.59 15.95 -8.95
N ARG A 120 7.52 16.82 -8.59
CA ARG A 120 8.47 17.49 -9.50
C ARG A 120 7.81 18.27 -10.64
N GLY A 121 6.70 18.97 -10.36
CA GLY A 121 5.94 19.69 -11.40
C GLY A 121 5.31 18.76 -12.44
N GLY A 122 5.01 17.53 -12.06
CA GLY A 122 4.42 16.49 -12.88
C GLY A 122 3.77 15.42 -12.01
N ILE A 123 3.62 14.21 -12.55
CA ILE A 123 3.04 13.08 -11.82
C ILE A 123 3.91 11.83 -11.97
N LEU A 124 4.01 11.07 -10.88
CA LEU A 124 4.22 9.63 -10.97
C LEU A 124 2.87 8.98 -11.24
N TYR A 125 2.81 8.01 -12.15
CA TYR A 125 1.62 7.19 -12.35
C TYR A 125 1.98 5.77 -12.76
N ALA A 126 1.11 4.82 -12.39
CA ALA A 126 1.25 3.42 -12.79
C ALA A 126 0.23 3.04 -13.85
N SER A 127 0.73 2.54 -14.97
CA SER A 127 -0.02 1.84 -16.01
C SER A 127 0.73 0.53 -16.24
N PRO A 128 0.21 -0.62 -15.75
CA PRO A 128 0.93 -1.88 -15.76
C PRO A 128 1.58 -2.23 -17.11
N PRO A 129 2.79 -2.82 -17.09
CA PRO A 129 3.57 -3.20 -15.90
C PRO A 129 4.39 -2.05 -15.28
N GLU A 130 4.31 -0.84 -15.83
CA GLU A 130 5.32 0.19 -15.63
C GLU A 130 4.91 1.28 -14.64
N LEU A 131 5.92 1.87 -13.99
CA LEU A 131 5.83 3.14 -13.27
C LEU A 131 6.52 4.22 -14.09
N TRP A 132 5.79 5.29 -14.36
CA TRP A 132 6.27 6.43 -15.15
C TRP A 132 6.26 7.70 -14.32
N TRP A 133 7.21 8.60 -14.59
CA TRP A 133 7.07 10.01 -14.29
C TRP A 133 6.77 10.77 -15.59
N VAL A 134 5.87 11.74 -15.54
CA VAL A 134 5.55 12.63 -16.66
C VAL A 134 5.45 14.07 -16.18
N GLU A 135 6.10 14.97 -16.91
CA GLU A 135 6.08 16.41 -16.67
C GLU A 135 4.69 17.00 -16.94
N ASN A 136 4.25 17.96 -16.13
CA ASN A 136 3.07 18.77 -16.40
C ASN A 136 3.48 20.13 -16.99
N ARG A 137 3.15 20.36 -18.27
CA ARG A 137 3.37 21.63 -18.97
C ARG A 137 2.06 22.40 -19.13
N GLY A 138 1.60 22.98 -18.03
CA GLY A 138 0.39 23.81 -18.03
C GLY A 138 -0.88 23.02 -18.40
N GLY A 139 -1.05 21.83 -17.83
CA GLY A 139 -2.18 20.93 -18.09
C GLY A 139 -1.96 19.94 -19.24
N LYS A 140 -0.77 19.93 -19.86
CA LYS A 140 -0.41 19.01 -20.95
C LYS A 140 0.79 18.12 -20.57
N PRO A 141 0.83 16.86 -21.01
CA PRO A 141 1.94 15.96 -20.73
C PRO A 141 3.19 16.42 -21.48
N GLY A 142 4.31 16.56 -20.74
CA GLY A 142 5.62 16.89 -21.27
C GLY A 142 6.54 15.67 -21.35
N ARG A 143 7.80 15.82 -20.92
CA ARG A 143 8.78 14.72 -20.92
C ARG A 143 8.29 13.56 -20.05
N ARG A 144 8.46 12.33 -20.56
CA ARG A 144 8.23 11.09 -19.82
C ARG A 144 9.55 10.42 -19.45
N GLU A 145 9.60 9.84 -18.26
CA GLU A 145 10.75 9.11 -17.71
C GLU A 145 10.23 7.77 -17.16
N LEU A 146 10.78 6.65 -17.64
CA LEU A 146 10.48 5.33 -17.10
C LEU A 146 11.19 5.18 -15.75
N VAL A 147 10.42 4.98 -14.69
CA VAL A 147 10.94 4.91 -13.31
C VAL A 147 11.20 3.46 -12.93
N ASP A 148 10.26 2.57 -13.27
CA ASP A 148 10.38 1.14 -13.03
C ASP A 148 9.59 0.35 -14.10
N PRO A 149 10.25 -0.45 -14.95
CA PRO A 149 9.57 -1.31 -15.92
C PRO A 149 8.78 -2.45 -15.29
N GLU A 150 9.07 -2.78 -14.03
CA GLU A 150 8.54 -3.97 -13.35
C GLU A 150 7.68 -3.61 -12.13
N TYR A 151 7.09 -2.41 -12.12
CA TYR A 151 6.27 -1.94 -11.01
C TYR A 151 5.08 -2.86 -10.73
N ALA A 152 4.39 -3.34 -11.77
CA ALA A 152 3.16 -4.12 -11.68
C ALA A 152 3.11 -5.26 -12.70
N VAL A 153 4.09 -6.17 -12.65
CA VAL A 153 4.17 -7.31 -13.58
C VAL A 153 3.13 -8.39 -13.24
N GLY A 154 2.25 -8.67 -14.21
CA GLY A 154 1.35 -9.83 -14.22
C GLY A 154 0.35 -9.93 -13.06
N GLY A 155 -0.34 -11.07 -12.98
CA GLY A 155 -1.31 -11.38 -11.94
C GLY A 155 -2.64 -10.62 -12.03
N ASN A 156 -3.57 -10.95 -11.13
CA ASN A 156 -4.88 -10.28 -11.03
C ASN A 156 -4.70 -8.78 -10.72
N VAL A 157 -5.40 -7.93 -11.46
CA VAL A 157 -5.45 -6.46 -11.30
C VAL A 157 -5.77 -6.01 -9.87
N GLU A 158 -6.64 -6.72 -9.14
CA GLU A 158 -6.99 -6.44 -7.74
C GLU A 158 -5.81 -6.67 -6.77
N HIS A 159 -4.78 -7.39 -7.21
CA HIS A 159 -3.61 -7.77 -6.43
C HIS A 159 -2.31 -7.10 -6.92
N GLN A 160 -2.42 -6.04 -7.72
CA GLN A 160 -1.25 -5.30 -8.23
C GLN A 160 -0.98 -4.00 -7.43
N PRO A 161 0.26 -3.49 -7.46
CA PRO A 161 0.66 -2.29 -6.72
C PRO A 161 -0.20 -1.07 -6.98
N ASN A 162 -0.58 -0.36 -5.92
CA ASN A 162 -1.41 0.83 -6.00
C ASN A 162 -1.05 1.80 -4.87
N GLY A 163 -1.67 2.97 -4.87
CA GLY A 163 -1.28 4.08 -3.99
C GLY A 163 -0.22 4.96 -4.67
N LEU A 164 1.00 5.01 -4.11
CA LEU A 164 2.04 6.07 -4.30
C LEU A 164 1.98 7.18 -3.25
N LEU A 165 1.79 6.80 -1.99
CA LEU A 165 1.87 7.72 -0.86
C LEU A 165 3.31 8.25 -0.71
N ARG A 166 3.47 9.57 -0.78
CA ARG A 166 4.72 10.24 -0.37
C ARG A 166 4.80 10.26 1.16
N GLY A 167 5.67 9.42 1.70
CA GLY A 167 6.03 9.37 3.10
C GLY A 167 6.63 10.68 3.60
N LEU A 168 6.54 10.88 4.92
CA LEU A 168 7.18 12.00 5.61
C LEU A 168 8.70 12.00 5.41
N ASP A 169 9.31 10.83 5.20
CA ASP A 169 10.72 10.60 4.90
C ASP A 169 11.13 10.86 3.44
N ASN A 170 10.25 11.49 2.67
CA ASN A 170 10.44 11.83 1.25
C ASN A 170 10.51 10.62 0.30
N TRP A 171 10.16 9.41 0.75
CA TRP A 171 10.02 8.20 -0.08
C TRP A 171 8.57 7.99 -0.53
N TYR A 172 8.36 7.37 -1.68
CA TYR A 172 7.06 6.94 -2.18
C TYR A 172 6.84 5.46 -1.86
N TYR A 173 5.69 5.16 -1.25
CA TYR A 173 5.26 3.83 -0.83
C TYR A 173 3.99 3.41 -1.56
N SER A 174 3.85 2.11 -1.80
CA SER A 174 2.68 1.53 -2.46
C SER A 174 2.18 0.31 -1.69
N ALA A 175 0.86 0.11 -1.69
CA ALA A 175 0.30 -1.18 -1.30
C ALA A 175 0.65 -2.23 -2.37
N LYS A 176 0.61 -3.52 -2.02
CA LYS A 176 1.03 -4.67 -2.87
C LYS A 176 2.47 -4.60 -3.41
N ALA A 177 3.31 -3.70 -2.90
CA ALA A 177 4.70 -3.56 -3.33
C ALA A 177 5.69 -3.87 -2.20
N SER A 178 6.86 -4.37 -2.57
CA SER A 178 8.02 -4.58 -1.69
C SER A 178 9.18 -3.63 -2.05
N HIS A 179 8.87 -2.53 -2.74
CA HIS A 179 9.82 -1.51 -3.13
C HIS A 179 9.27 -0.11 -2.82
N ARG A 180 10.19 0.82 -2.59
CA ARG A 180 9.92 2.25 -2.40
C ARG A 180 10.79 3.08 -3.33
N TYR A 181 10.33 4.29 -3.67
CA TYR A 181 11.00 5.15 -4.65
C TYR A 181 11.32 6.52 -4.06
N ARG A 182 12.44 7.13 -4.45
CA ARG A 182 12.76 8.52 -4.12
C ARG A 182 13.60 9.15 -5.20
N TYR A 183 13.27 10.37 -5.58
CA TYR A 183 14.11 11.15 -6.50
C TYR A 183 15.16 11.92 -5.68
N ARG A 184 16.44 11.72 -5.99
CA ARG A 184 17.55 12.41 -5.32
C ARG A 184 18.79 12.44 -6.21
N GLY A 185 19.44 13.60 -6.31
CA GLY A 185 20.68 13.74 -7.09
C GLY A 185 20.47 13.47 -8.58
N GLY A 186 19.35 13.95 -9.14
CA GLY A 186 19.08 13.87 -10.58
C GLY A 186 18.48 12.55 -11.08
N ARG A 187 18.25 11.55 -10.21
CA ARG A 187 17.71 10.24 -10.61
C ARG A 187 16.72 9.65 -9.58
N TRP A 188 15.90 8.71 -10.04
CA TRP A 188 15.10 7.85 -9.17
C TRP A 188 15.95 6.76 -8.52
N HIS A 189 15.73 6.54 -7.23
CA HIS A 189 16.29 5.43 -6.47
C HIS A 189 15.15 4.48 -6.10
N LYS A 190 15.34 3.18 -6.33
CA LYS A 190 14.45 2.08 -5.94
C LYS A 190 15.13 1.32 -4.80
N GLU A 191 14.44 1.13 -3.69
CA GLU A 191 14.94 0.35 -2.55
C GLU A 191 13.92 -0.71 -2.10
N PRO A 192 14.37 -1.90 -1.66
CA PRO A 192 13.50 -2.85 -0.99
C PRO A 192 12.88 -2.25 0.28
N THR A 193 11.61 -2.59 0.52
CA THR A 193 10.88 -2.31 1.75
C THR A 193 9.93 -3.46 2.08
N ALA A 194 9.37 -3.48 3.29
CA ALA A 194 8.39 -4.49 3.67
C ALA A 194 7.17 -4.47 2.75
N PHE A 195 6.66 -5.65 2.42
CA PHE A 195 5.42 -5.80 1.66
C PHE A 195 4.22 -5.37 2.50
N ARG A 196 3.34 -4.54 1.95
CA ARG A 196 2.22 -3.95 2.67
C ARG A 196 0.91 -4.04 1.89
N GLY A 197 -0.13 -4.47 2.59
CA GLY A 197 -1.52 -4.35 2.19
C GLY A 197 -1.93 -4.91 0.82
N GLN A 198 -3.15 -4.55 0.43
CA GLN A 198 -3.79 -4.93 -0.82
C GLN A 198 -4.23 -3.71 -1.64
N TRP A 199 -5.02 -2.81 -1.05
CA TRP A 199 -5.52 -1.63 -1.76
C TRP A 199 -5.53 -0.40 -0.85
N GLY A 200 -4.68 0.58 -1.16
CA GLY A 200 -4.56 1.80 -0.39
C GLY A 200 -3.49 1.74 0.72
N ILE A 201 -2.92 2.90 1.00
CA ILE A 201 -1.90 3.11 2.02
C ILE A 201 -1.96 4.57 2.50
N SER A 202 -1.82 4.77 3.80
CA SER A 202 -1.87 6.08 4.48
C SER A 202 -0.75 6.18 5.52
N GLN A 203 -0.60 7.35 6.15
CA GLN A 203 0.32 7.56 7.27
C GLN A 203 -0.26 8.46 8.36
N ASP A 204 0.31 8.40 9.57
CA ASP A 204 0.07 9.36 10.65
C ASP A 204 1.03 10.57 10.60
N ASP A 205 0.94 11.47 11.58
CA ASP A 205 1.84 12.64 11.70
C ASP A 205 3.30 12.26 11.99
N GLY A 206 3.57 11.06 12.51
CA GLY A 206 4.91 10.53 12.76
C GLY A 206 5.51 9.75 11.59
N GLY A 207 4.78 9.63 10.47
CA GLY A 207 5.17 8.88 9.29
C GLY A 207 5.09 7.35 9.44
N ARG A 208 4.31 6.84 10.41
CA ARG A 208 3.98 5.41 10.47
C ARG A 208 3.00 5.07 9.35
N LEU A 209 3.15 3.91 8.72
CA LEU A 209 2.34 3.51 7.58
C LEU A 209 1.15 2.67 8.03
N PHE A 210 -0.01 2.92 7.42
CA PHE A 210 -1.27 2.21 7.66
C PHE A 210 -1.83 1.70 6.33
N TYR A 211 -2.34 0.48 6.32
CA TYR A 211 -2.79 -0.22 5.12
C TYR A 211 -3.75 -1.35 5.53
N ASN A 212 -4.23 -2.14 4.58
CA ASN A 212 -5.18 -3.21 4.86
C ASN A 212 -5.00 -4.38 3.89
N ASP A 213 -5.65 -5.51 4.17
CA ASP A 213 -6.02 -6.48 3.13
C ASP A 213 -7.54 -6.66 3.12
N ASN A 214 -8.07 -7.55 2.27
CA ASN A 214 -9.52 -7.71 2.08
C ASN A 214 -10.28 -8.04 3.37
N SER A 215 -9.68 -8.78 4.30
CA SER A 215 -10.33 -9.25 5.52
C SER A 215 -9.85 -8.52 6.77
N ASN A 216 -8.64 -7.94 6.73
CA ASN A 216 -8.05 -7.18 7.81
C ASN A 216 -8.13 -5.68 7.47
N PRO A 217 -9.16 -4.97 7.97
CA PRO A 217 -9.52 -3.63 7.49
C PRO A 217 -8.48 -2.56 7.83
N LEU A 218 -7.68 -2.79 8.86
CA LEU A 218 -6.66 -1.84 9.27
C LEU A 218 -5.47 -2.56 9.86
N GLN A 219 -4.31 -2.31 9.28
CA GLN A 219 -3.02 -2.75 9.74
C GLN A 219 -2.10 -1.53 9.84
N GLY A 220 -1.16 -1.54 10.78
CA GLY A 220 -0.21 -0.46 10.96
C GLY A 220 1.20 -0.94 11.29
N ASP A 221 2.17 -0.14 10.88
CA ASP A 221 3.56 -0.31 11.27
C ASP A 221 3.82 0.41 12.59
N LEU A 222 4.40 -0.31 13.56
CA LEU A 222 4.88 0.27 14.81
C LEU A 222 6.11 1.14 14.57
N PHE A 223 7.02 0.61 13.77
CA PHE A 223 8.28 1.22 13.41
C PHE A 223 8.14 2.04 12.13
N GLY A 224 8.84 3.16 12.05
CA GLY A 224 8.95 3.90 10.79
C GLY A 224 9.53 3.01 9.68
N PRO A 225 9.24 3.32 8.40
CA PRO A 225 9.79 2.56 7.29
C PRO A 225 11.32 2.76 7.22
N LEU A 226 12.07 1.65 7.25
CA LEU A 226 13.53 1.66 7.04
C LEU A 226 13.85 1.12 5.64
N GLY A 227 14.95 1.60 5.07
CA GLY A 227 15.48 1.11 3.80
C GLY A 227 16.33 -0.14 3.94
N GLN A 228 16.25 -1.02 2.94
CA GLN A 228 17.04 -2.25 2.75
C GLN A 228 16.66 -3.46 3.60
N GLN A 229 15.41 -3.58 4.02
CA GLN A 229 14.99 -4.75 4.77
C GLN A 229 14.87 -5.99 3.88
N SER A 230 15.48 -7.10 4.33
CA SER A 230 15.17 -8.41 3.78
C SER A 230 13.68 -8.68 4.03
N GLN A 231 12.98 -9.27 3.07
CA GLN A 231 11.56 -9.60 3.19
C GLN A 231 11.27 -10.64 4.31
N ARG A 232 12.27 -11.05 5.09
CA ARG A 232 12.24 -12.27 5.89
C ARG A 232 12.56 -12.10 7.37
N SER A 233 13.18 -11.01 7.80
CA SER A 233 13.46 -10.80 9.22
C SER A 233 12.37 -9.94 9.87
N ASP A 234 11.40 -10.62 10.47
CA ASP A 234 10.37 -10.12 11.39
C ASP A 234 9.11 -9.47 10.76
N ARG A 235 7.96 -10.11 11.01
CA ARG A 235 6.60 -9.55 10.88
C ARG A 235 6.12 -8.85 12.17
N GLN A 236 6.92 -8.85 13.23
CA GLN A 236 6.54 -8.31 14.54
C GLN A 236 6.71 -6.78 14.55
N GLY A 237 5.60 -6.06 14.52
CA GLY A 237 5.62 -4.59 14.47
C GLY A 237 5.57 -4.00 13.06
N ILE A 238 5.43 -4.83 12.02
CA ILE A 238 4.93 -4.46 10.69
C ILE A 238 3.59 -5.17 10.51
N GLY A 239 2.58 -4.47 9.99
CA GLY A 239 1.29 -5.10 9.69
C GLY A 239 0.55 -5.59 10.94
N LEU A 240 0.70 -4.88 12.06
CA LEU A 240 -0.07 -5.15 13.27
C LEU A 240 -1.54 -4.94 12.94
N LEU A 241 -2.38 -5.95 13.18
CA LEU A 241 -3.83 -5.81 13.04
C LEU A 241 -4.33 -4.80 14.06
N LEU A 242 -4.89 -3.70 13.57
CA LEU A 242 -5.48 -2.64 14.37
C LEU A 242 -7.01 -2.79 14.30
N ALA A 243 -7.69 -2.58 15.44
CA ALA A 243 -9.13 -2.83 15.57
C ALA A 243 -9.55 -4.28 15.21
N PRO A 244 -9.00 -5.29 15.92
CA PRO A 244 -9.53 -6.65 15.83
C PRO A 244 -11.01 -6.65 16.24
N ASN A 245 -11.81 -7.59 15.70
CA ASN A 245 -13.26 -7.66 15.93
C ASN A 245 -14.01 -6.42 15.45
N SER A 246 -13.97 -6.19 14.13
CA SER A 246 -14.67 -5.08 13.48
C SER A 246 -15.94 -5.58 12.76
N PRO A 247 -17.08 -5.74 13.47
CA PRO A 247 -18.33 -6.08 12.83
C PRO A 247 -18.78 -4.95 11.89
N LEU A 248 -19.55 -5.34 10.88
CA LEU A 248 -20.14 -4.40 9.93
C LEU A 248 -21.62 -4.18 10.21
N PHE A 249 -22.09 -2.97 9.92
CA PHE A 249 -23.49 -2.56 10.03
C PHE A 249 -24.01 -1.97 8.70
N PRO A 250 -24.08 -2.77 7.61
CA PRO A 250 -24.70 -2.32 6.37
C PRO A 250 -26.19 -2.00 6.57
N ILE A 251 -26.74 -1.12 5.73
CA ILE A 251 -28.14 -0.68 5.80
C ILE A 251 -29.02 -1.28 4.68
N ARG A 252 -28.49 -2.30 3.98
CA ARG A 252 -29.16 -3.09 2.95
C ARG A 252 -28.59 -4.51 2.92
N PRO A 253 -29.35 -5.54 2.50
CA PRO A 253 -28.81 -6.87 2.25
C PRO A 253 -27.68 -6.82 1.20
N ASN A 254 -26.57 -7.52 1.44
CA ASN A 254 -25.38 -7.55 0.60
C ASN A 254 -25.15 -8.95 0.00
N THR A 255 -26.16 -9.57 -0.60
CA THR A 255 -26.00 -10.90 -1.21
C THR A 255 -25.09 -10.88 -2.45
N GLY A 256 -24.91 -9.71 -3.07
CA GLY A 256 -24.02 -9.48 -4.23
C GLY A 256 -22.53 -9.41 -3.88
N ILE A 257 -22.06 -10.25 -2.94
CA ILE A 257 -20.65 -10.36 -2.57
C ILE A 257 -20.05 -11.69 -3.03
N ASN A 258 -18.72 -11.73 -3.14
CA ASN A 258 -18.06 -12.98 -3.42
C ASN A 258 -18.18 -13.93 -2.22
N ARG A 259 -18.50 -15.19 -2.48
CA ARG A 259 -18.67 -16.24 -1.45
C ARG A 259 -19.76 -15.93 -0.41
N GLY A 260 -20.80 -15.17 -0.77
CA GLY A 260 -21.95 -14.89 0.12
C GLY A 260 -22.66 -16.15 0.64
N TYR A 261 -22.55 -17.28 -0.07
CA TYR A 261 -23.04 -18.60 0.35
C TYR A 261 -22.28 -19.23 1.53
N GLN A 262 -21.10 -18.71 1.90
CA GLN A 262 -20.34 -19.29 3.00
C GLN A 262 -20.95 -18.94 4.37
N PRO A 263 -20.97 -19.90 5.32
CA PRO A 263 -21.47 -19.65 6.66
C PRO A 263 -20.80 -18.41 7.31
N HIS A 264 -21.62 -17.63 8.01
CA HIS A 264 -21.23 -16.43 8.75
C HIS A 264 -20.72 -15.25 7.90
N MET A 265 -20.74 -15.31 6.57
CA MET A 265 -20.47 -14.12 5.73
C MET A 265 -21.61 -13.12 5.81
N LEU A 266 -22.84 -13.63 5.73
CA LEU A 266 -24.07 -12.87 5.80
C LEU A 266 -24.84 -13.27 7.07
N ASP A 267 -25.56 -12.31 7.67
CA ASP A 267 -26.57 -12.61 8.69
C ASP A 267 -27.87 -13.15 8.07
N SER A 268 -28.87 -13.45 8.90
CA SER A 268 -30.17 -13.98 8.42
C SER A 268 -30.98 -12.98 7.58
N ALA A 269 -30.67 -11.69 7.65
CA ALA A 269 -31.25 -10.65 6.82
C ALA A 269 -30.42 -10.40 5.54
N GLY A 270 -29.32 -11.12 5.35
CA GLY A 270 -28.43 -10.98 4.21
C GLY A 270 -27.44 -9.83 4.34
N HIS A 271 -27.27 -9.22 5.52
CA HIS A 271 -26.26 -8.17 5.73
C HIS A 271 -24.86 -8.77 5.87
N LEU A 272 -23.88 -8.10 5.26
CA LEU A 272 -22.47 -8.45 5.44
C LEU A 272 -22.06 -8.25 6.90
N THR A 273 -21.46 -9.26 7.52
CA THR A 273 -21.11 -9.24 8.96
C THR A 273 -19.65 -8.88 9.23
N ARG A 274 -18.77 -9.05 8.24
CA ARG A 274 -17.32 -8.85 8.32
C ARG A 274 -16.76 -8.36 6.99
N PHE A 275 -15.58 -7.74 7.03
CA PHE A 275 -14.90 -7.25 5.84
C PHE A 275 -14.60 -8.37 4.83
N THR A 276 -14.85 -8.07 3.56
CA THR A 276 -14.56 -8.94 2.41
C THR A 276 -13.79 -8.23 1.32
N ALA A 277 -13.82 -6.89 1.30
CA ALA A 277 -13.13 -6.08 0.31
C ALA A 277 -12.62 -4.77 0.93
N ALA A 278 -12.16 -4.80 2.19
CA ALA A 278 -11.62 -3.61 2.82
C ALA A 278 -10.62 -2.91 1.89
N SER A 279 -10.69 -1.59 1.81
CA SER A 279 -9.89 -0.83 0.86
C SER A 279 -9.68 0.60 1.31
N GLY A 280 -8.56 1.18 0.87
CA GLY A 280 -8.31 2.60 0.95
C GLY A 280 -8.35 3.21 2.35
N PRO A 281 -7.72 2.63 3.38
CA PRO A 281 -7.72 3.19 4.71
C PRO A 281 -7.01 4.54 4.71
N VAL A 282 -7.60 5.53 5.39
CA VAL A 282 -6.98 6.84 5.59
C VAL A 282 -6.97 7.19 7.07
N ILE A 283 -5.83 7.68 7.55
CA ILE A 283 -5.74 8.33 8.86
C ILE A 283 -6.15 9.78 8.66
N TYR A 284 -7.22 10.20 9.33
CA TYR A 284 -7.74 11.55 9.19
C TYR A 284 -6.80 12.55 9.87
N ARG A 285 -6.30 13.49 9.07
CA ARG A 285 -5.34 14.53 9.47
C ARG A 285 -5.70 15.91 8.88
N GLY A 286 -6.98 16.08 8.55
CA GLY A 286 -7.57 17.36 8.21
C GLY A 286 -7.90 18.19 9.46
N ASP A 287 -8.18 19.48 9.28
CA ASP A 287 -8.44 20.44 10.35
C ASP A 287 -9.90 20.93 10.40
N GLN A 288 -10.81 20.28 9.68
CA GLN A 288 -12.22 20.70 9.57
C GLN A 288 -13.18 19.85 10.42
N PHE A 289 -12.85 18.59 10.72
CA PHE A 289 -13.62 17.78 11.66
C PHE A 289 -13.28 18.17 13.11
N PRO A 290 -14.15 17.83 14.08
CA PRO A 290 -13.82 17.99 15.50
C PRO A 290 -12.52 17.28 15.88
N ALA A 291 -11.79 17.82 16.87
CA ALA A 291 -10.50 17.27 17.30
C ALA A 291 -10.55 15.78 17.69
N SER A 292 -11.71 15.28 18.16
CA SER A 292 -11.91 13.87 18.51
C SER A 292 -11.88 12.90 17.31
N PHE A 293 -11.84 13.42 16.07
CA PHE A 293 -11.69 12.64 14.84
C PHE A 293 -10.24 12.65 14.33
N TYR A 294 -9.41 13.58 14.79
CA TYR A 294 -8.02 13.70 14.34
C TYR A 294 -7.22 12.46 14.77
N GLY A 295 -6.58 11.78 13.83
CA GLY A 295 -5.83 10.55 14.06
C GLY A 295 -6.67 9.27 13.99
N ASP A 296 -7.99 9.36 13.85
CA ASP A 296 -8.82 8.18 13.61
C ASP A 296 -8.63 7.64 12.18
N ALA A 297 -8.84 6.34 12.02
CA ALA A 297 -8.79 5.68 10.73
C ALA A 297 -10.18 5.55 10.12
N PHE A 298 -10.31 5.82 8.82
CA PHE A 298 -11.49 5.54 8.03
C PHE A 298 -11.15 4.47 7.00
N VAL A 299 -12.02 3.46 6.85
CA VAL A 299 -11.78 2.31 5.97
C VAL A 299 -13.00 2.08 5.11
N ALA A 300 -12.82 1.99 3.79
CA ALA A 300 -13.91 1.70 2.87
C ALA A 300 -14.15 0.19 2.77
N GLU A 301 -15.41 -0.20 2.57
CA GLU A 301 -15.85 -1.56 2.28
C GLU A 301 -16.82 -1.51 1.09
N PRO A 302 -16.31 -1.54 -0.16
CA PRO A 302 -17.11 -1.39 -1.37
C PRO A 302 -18.11 -2.53 -1.58
N ALA A 303 -17.84 -3.74 -1.11
CA ALA A 303 -18.79 -4.84 -1.20
C ALA A 303 -19.97 -4.66 -0.24
N GLY A 304 -19.71 -4.06 0.93
CA GLY A 304 -20.72 -3.68 1.94
C GLY A 304 -21.38 -2.33 1.71
N ASN A 305 -20.96 -1.55 0.71
CA ASN A 305 -21.46 -0.21 0.39
C ASN A 305 -21.31 0.80 1.56
N LEU A 306 -20.18 0.75 2.29
CA LEU A 306 -20.01 1.51 3.54
C LEU A 306 -18.57 2.01 3.79
N ILE A 307 -18.43 2.93 4.74
CA ILE A 307 -17.17 3.41 5.30
C ILE A 307 -17.23 3.27 6.83
N LYS A 308 -16.25 2.56 7.39
CA LYS A 308 -16.08 2.39 8.84
C LYS A 308 -15.12 3.44 9.39
N ARG A 309 -15.37 3.89 10.63
CA ARG A 309 -14.43 4.70 11.43
C ARG A 309 -13.88 3.90 12.60
N ASN A 310 -12.56 3.80 12.73
CA ASN A 310 -11.89 3.21 13.88
C ASN A 310 -11.18 4.31 14.69
N ARG A 311 -11.44 4.34 15.99
CA ARG A 311 -10.68 5.17 16.93
C ARG A 311 -9.33 4.55 17.17
N LEU A 312 -8.27 5.34 17.08
CA LEU A 312 -6.91 4.90 17.36
C LEU A 312 -6.35 5.61 18.60
N TRP A 313 -5.57 4.88 19.37
CA TRP A 313 -4.78 5.44 20.47
C TRP A 313 -3.48 4.67 20.60
N GLU A 314 -2.53 5.25 21.33
CA GLU A 314 -1.23 4.63 21.61
C GLU A 314 -1.05 4.53 23.11
N GLU A 315 -0.68 3.33 23.57
CA GLU A 315 -0.40 3.02 24.97
C GLU A 315 0.91 2.23 25.02
N ASP A 316 1.86 2.67 25.85
CA ASP A 316 3.21 2.08 25.97
C ASP A 316 3.95 1.88 24.64
N GLY A 317 3.72 2.78 23.68
CA GLY A 317 4.34 2.73 22.36
C GLY A 317 3.67 1.76 21.39
N ILE A 318 2.53 1.16 21.76
CA ILE A 318 1.74 0.23 20.94
C ILE A 318 0.46 0.92 20.47
N ILE A 319 0.22 0.89 19.16
CA ILE A 319 -1.01 1.42 18.57
C ILE A 319 -2.12 0.40 18.73
N GLN A 320 -3.24 0.86 19.26
CA GLN A 320 -4.46 0.09 19.40
C GLN A 320 -5.58 0.78 18.62
N GLY A 321 -6.62 0.01 18.31
CA GLY A 321 -7.78 0.53 17.61
C GLY A 321 -9.05 -0.20 18.02
N ARG A 322 -10.18 0.48 17.89
CA ARG A 322 -11.52 -0.11 18.01
C ARG A 322 -12.50 0.60 17.11
N HIS A 323 -13.55 -0.11 16.69
CA HIS A 323 -14.66 0.50 15.98
C HIS A 323 -15.28 1.65 16.82
N ALA A 324 -15.52 2.80 16.20
CA ALA A 324 -16.04 3.99 16.88
C ALA A 324 -17.52 3.86 17.31
N TYR A 325 -18.28 2.99 16.67
CA TYR A 325 -19.73 2.84 16.85
C TYR A 325 -20.10 1.39 17.14
N SER A 326 -21.19 1.16 17.86
CA SER A 326 -21.66 -0.18 18.25
C SER A 326 -22.82 -0.70 17.40
N ASP A 327 -23.46 0.15 16.60
CA ASP A 327 -24.75 -0.14 15.95
C ASP A 327 -24.88 0.42 14.52
N ARG A 328 -23.85 1.08 14.00
CA ARG A 328 -23.87 1.76 12.69
C ARG A 328 -22.48 1.94 12.11
N GLU A 329 -22.42 2.36 10.85
CA GLU A 329 -21.20 2.80 10.19
C GLU A 329 -21.05 4.32 10.19
N PHE A 330 -19.86 4.81 9.84
CA PHE A 330 -19.66 6.25 9.65
C PHE A 330 -20.48 6.76 8.46
N LEU A 331 -20.44 6.02 7.35
CA LEU A 331 -21.28 6.20 6.17
C LEU A 331 -21.72 4.81 5.68
N ALA A 332 -22.99 4.63 5.34
CA ALA A 332 -23.49 3.45 4.64
C ALA A 332 -24.52 3.86 3.57
N SER A 333 -24.64 3.07 2.50
CA SER A 333 -25.58 3.36 1.41
C SER A 333 -26.52 2.19 1.11
N ARG A 334 -27.73 2.52 0.67
CA ARG A 334 -28.70 1.59 0.06
C ARG A 334 -28.48 1.42 -1.45
N ASP A 335 -27.67 2.27 -2.08
CA ASP A 335 -27.28 2.12 -3.46
C ASP A 335 -26.22 1.01 -3.57
N GLU A 336 -26.58 -0.12 -4.19
CA GLU A 336 -25.67 -1.26 -4.37
C GLU A 336 -24.46 -0.92 -5.25
N CYS A 337 -24.58 0.08 -6.13
CA CYS A 337 -23.50 0.51 -7.01
C CYS A 337 -22.57 1.52 -6.33
N PHE A 338 -22.87 2.02 -5.13
CA PHE A 338 -21.91 2.79 -4.33
C PHE A 338 -20.74 1.91 -3.90
N ARG A 339 -19.59 2.07 -4.54
CA ARG A 339 -18.35 1.30 -4.33
C ARG A 339 -17.23 2.24 -3.90
N PRO A 340 -17.20 2.67 -2.62
CA PRO A 340 -16.07 3.46 -2.12
C PRO A 340 -14.81 2.59 -2.14
N VAL A 341 -13.81 2.98 -2.94
CA VAL A 341 -12.58 2.20 -3.12
C VAL A 341 -11.36 2.86 -2.49
N THR A 342 -11.34 4.19 -2.36
CA THR A 342 -10.23 4.90 -1.70
C THR A 342 -10.67 6.21 -1.06
N LEU A 343 -10.04 6.56 0.06
CA LEU A 343 -10.32 7.76 0.85
C LEU A 343 -9.09 8.67 0.93
N TYR A 344 -9.30 9.99 0.98
CA TYR A 344 -8.19 10.96 1.06
C TYR A 344 -8.51 12.14 1.98
N ASN A 345 -7.47 12.70 2.61
CA ASN A 345 -7.55 14.01 3.25
C ASN A 345 -7.52 15.11 2.18
N GLY A 346 -8.39 16.13 2.30
CA GLY A 346 -8.45 17.27 1.38
C GLY A 346 -7.65 18.51 1.82
N PRO A 347 -7.35 19.44 0.89
CA PRO A 347 -6.69 20.72 1.20
C PRO A 347 -7.54 21.67 2.06
N ASP A 348 -8.86 21.48 2.01
CA ASP A 348 -9.90 22.16 2.80
C ASP A 348 -10.10 21.54 4.21
N GLY A 349 -9.36 20.47 4.52
CA GLY A 349 -9.41 19.77 5.79
C GLY A 349 -10.51 18.72 5.87
N THR A 350 -11.27 18.44 4.81
CA THR A 350 -12.35 17.45 4.82
C THR A 350 -11.87 16.05 4.42
N LEU A 351 -12.77 15.07 4.50
CA LEU A 351 -12.54 13.71 4.02
C LEU A 351 -13.17 13.54 2.62
N TYR A 352 -12.43 13.00 1.67
CA TYR A 352 -12.91 12.73 0.31
C TYR A 352 -13.05 11.24 0.06
N VAL A 353 -14.09 10.86 -0.68
CA VAL A 353 -14.44 9.48 -1.03
C VAL A 353 -14.35 9.33 -2.54
N VAL A 354 -13.51 8.42 -3.01
CA VAL A 354 -13.50 7.96 -4.40
C VAL A 354 -14.44 6.78 -4.52
N ASP A 355 -15.58 7.01 -5.16
CA ASP A 355 -16.60 6.01 -5.44
C ASP A 355 -16.45 5.55 -6.90
N PHE A 356 -16.07 4.28 -7.07
CA PHE A 356 -15.87 3.67 -8.37
C PHE A 356 -17.18 3.58 -9.17
N TYR A 357 -18.32 3.62 -8.48
CA TYR A 357 -19.70 3.60 -8.96
C TYR A 357 -19.99 2.64 -10.13
N ARG A 358 -20.17 1.36 -9.80
CA ARG A 358 -20.40 0.30 -10.79
C ARG A 358 -21.04 -0.93 -10.17
N GLY A 359 -21.70 -1.74 -11.00
CA GLY A 359 -22.38 -2.93 -10.52
C GLY A 359 -21.41 -4.07 -10.17
N ILE A 360 -20.40 -4.32 -11.01
CA ILE A 360 -19.39 -5.38 -10.78
C ILE A 360 -18.16 -4.79 -10.11
N ILE A 361 -17.86 -5.18 -8.87
CA ILE A 361 -16.61 -4.80 -8.17
C ILE A 361 -15.55 -5.92 -8.21
N GLN A 362 -15.97 -7.19 -8.32
CA GLN A 362 -15.08 -8.35 -8.32
C GLN A 362 -14.54 -8.65 -9.74
N HIS A 363 -13.24 -8.84 -9.84
CA HIS A 363 -12.56 -9.25 -11.08
C HIS A 363 -12.89 -10.70 -11.47
N LYS A 364 -12.93 -10.98 -12.77
CA LYS A 364 -13.26 -12.31 -13.35
C LYS A 364 -12.45 -13.45 -12.74
N THR A 365 -11.20 -13.21 -12.35
CA THR A 365 -10.32 -14.24 -11.76
C THR A 365 -10.88 -14.85 -10.47
N TYR A 366 -11.70 -14.13 -9.71
CA TYR A 366 -12.28 -14.62 -8.46
C TYR A 366 -13.82 -14.61 -8.47
N LEU A 367 -14.44 -14.46 -9.64
CA LEU A 367 -15.90 -14.41 -9.77
C LEU A 367 -16.48 -15.83 -9.62
N THR A 368 -17.20 -16.08 -8.52
CA THR A 368 -17.90 -17.36 -8.28
C THR A 368 -19.22 -17.42 -9.05
N ASP A 369 -19.69 -18.63 -9.38
CA ASP A 369 -21.00 -18.83 -10.04
C ASP A 369 -22.16 -18.22 -9.24
N TYR A 370 -22.08 -18.31 -7.91
CA TYR A 370 -23.01 -17.64 -7.01
C TYR A 370 -23.07 -16.13 -7.28
N LEU A 371 -21.93 -15.44 -7.21
CA LEU A 371 -21.87 -14.00 -7.43
C LEU A 371 -22.26 -13.64 -8.87
N ARG A 372 -21.89 -14.48 -9.85
CA ARG A 372 -22.31 -14.33 -11.24
C ARG A 372 -23.84 -14.34 -11.36
N GLY A 373 -24.52 -15.25 -10.68
CA GLY A 373 -25.99 -15.31 -10.63
C GLY A 373 -26.62 -14.07 -10.00
N GLU A 374 -26.04 -13.58 -8.90
CA GLU A 374 -26.50 -12.34 -8.24
C GLU A 374 -26.33 -11.11 -9.15
N ILE A 375 -25.23 -11.02 -9.89
CA ILE A 375 -24.96 -9.94 -10.83
C ILE A 375 -25.98 -9.95 -11.97
N LEU A 376 -26.16 -11.10 -12.64
CA LEU A 376 -27.02 -11.21 -13.81
C LEU A 376 -28.50 -11.03 -13.47
N SER A 377 -28.97 -11.62 -12.37
CA SER A 377 -30.37 -11.50 -11.95
C SER A 377 -30.79 -10.05 -11.68
N ARG A 378 -29.85 -9.20 -11.28
CA ARG A 378 -30.05 -7.78 -10.98
C ARG A 378 -29.51 -6.84 -12.06
N ARG A 379 -28.99 -7.39 -13.17
CA ARG A 379 -28.40 -6.63 -14.30
C ARG A 379 -27.26 -5.70 -13.89
N LEU A 380 -26.50 -6.06 -12.85
CA LEU A 380 -25.39 -5.24 -12.35
C LEU A 380 -24.23 -5.15 -13.36
N ASP A 381 -24.13 -6.12 -14.27
CA ASP A 381 -23.21 -6.10 -15.40
C ASP A 381 -23.46 -4.94 -16.38
N THR A 382 -24.65 -4.35 -16.35
CA THR A 382 -25.01 -3.21 -17.22
C THR A 382 -24.64 -1.84 -16.63
N VAL A 383 -24.26 -1.79 -15.35
CA VAL A 383 -23.87 -0.54 -14.67
C VAL A 383 -22.35 -0.37 -14.75
N VAL A 384 -21.90 0.24 -15.85
CA VAL A 384 -20.50 0.53 -16.17
C VAL A 384 -20.34 1.99 -16.60
N GLY A 385 -19.11 2.53 -16.52
CA GLY A 385 -18.84 3.91 -16.94
C GLY A 385 -19.41 4.98 -16.01
N GLY A 386 -19.86 4.58 -14.81
CA GLY A 386 -20.21 5.49 -13.74
C GLY A 386 -18.97 6.01 -13.01
N GLY A 387 -19.09 6.87 -11.99
CA GLY A 387 -17.98 7.30 -11.15
C GLY A 387 -18.23 8.60 -10.41
N ARG A 388 -17.92 8.66 -9.11
CA ARG A 388 -18.22 9.81 -8.25
C ARG A 388 -17.09 10.12 -7.30
N ILE A 389 -16.93 11.40 -6.97
CA ILE A 389 -16.10 11.87 -5.87
C ILE A 389 -17.00 12.65 -4.92
N TYR A 390 -17.03 12.21 -3.67
CA TYR A 390 -17.76 12.90 -2.61
C TYR A 390 -16.80 13.56 -1.63
N ARG A 391 -17.30 14.59 -0.95
CA ARG A 391 -16.70 15.21 0.23
C ARG A 391 -17.62 14.98 1.43
N ILE A 392 -17.05 14.56 2.54
CA ILE A 392 -17.71 14.50 3.84
C ILE A 392 -17.20 15.68 4.66
N ARG A 393 -18.10 16.59 5.08
CA ARG A 393 -17.78 17.74 5.93
C ARG A 393 -18.54 17.72 7.26
N TYR A 394 -17.98 18.35 8.28
CA TYR A 394 -18.65 18.62 9.54
C TYR A 394 -19.49 19.89 9.38
N VAL A 395 -20.77 19.84 9.74
CA VAL A 395 -21.71 20.90 9.36
C VAL A 395 -21.55 22.19 10.17
N HIS A 396 -20.92 22.09 11.34
CA HIS A 396 -20.70 23.21 12.25
C HIS A 396 -19.31 23.85 12.12
N ALA A 397 -18.50 23.41 11.15
CA ALA A 397 -17.24 24.05 10.80
C ALA A 397 -17.34 24.75 9.43
N PRO A 398 -16.65 25.89 9.24
CA PRO A 398 -16.60 26.56 7.96
C PRO A 398 -15.83 25.72 6.93
N LEU A 399 -16.32 25.67 5.69
CA LEU A 399 -15.63 25.03 4.58
C LEU A 399 -14.72 26.04 3.86
N ARG A 400 -13.43 25.72 3.74
CA ARG A 400 -12.48 26.50 2.94
C ARG A 400 -12.61 26.12 1.47
N ARG A 401 -13.53 26.77 0.76
CA ARG A 401 -13.84 26.45 -0.65
C ARG A 401 -12.70 26.78 -1.62
N ARG A 402 -12.00 27.89 -1.38
CA ARG A 402 -10.92 28.31 -2.27
C ARG A 402 -9.66 27.48 -2.03
N ALA A 403 -9.25 26.77 -3.08
CA ALA A 403 -8.02 26.00 -3.05
C ALA A 403 -6.77 26.91 -2.95
N PRO A 404 -5.78 26.57 -2.11
CA PRO A 404 -4.57 27.36 -1.95
C PRO A 404 -3.63 27.18 -3.15
N ARG A 405 -2.94 28.26 -3.57
CA ARG A 405 -1.94 28.24 -4.66
C ARG A 405 -0.52 28.14 -4.13
N LEU A 406 -0.12 26.95 -3.68
CA LEU A 406 1.18 26.73 -3.04
C LEU A 406 2.35 26.72 -4.04
N SER A 407 2.09 26.50 -5.34
CA SER A 407 3.13 26.48 -6.38
C SER A 407 3.89 27.81 -6.48
N ALA A 408 3.23 28.94 -6.22
CA ALA A 408 3.81 30.27 -6.36
C ALA A 408 4.41 30.82 -5.05
N LEU A 409 4.20 30.14 -3.91
CA LEU A 409 4.62 30.68 -2.62
C LEU A 409 6.15 30.74 -2.50
N PRO A 410 6.69 31.83 -1.92
CA PRO A 410 8.11 31.96 -1.64
C PRO A 410 8.52 31.04 -0.47
N THR A 411 9.83 30.75 -0.40
CA THR A 411 10.40 29.82 0.59
C THR A 411 9.99 30.10 2.03
N PRO A 412 9.98 31.35 2.56
CA PRO A 412 9.59 31.61 3.95
C PRO A 412 8.12 31.23 4.23
N GLU A 413 7.22 31.47 3.29
CA GLU A 413 5.81 31.14 3.43
C GLU A 413 5.58 29.62 3.39
N LEU A 414 6.31 28.90 2.51
CA LEU A 414 6.31 27.44 2.53
C LEU A 414 6.86 26.88 3.86
N VAL A 415 7.90 27.49 4.42
CA VAL A 415 8.42 27.06 5.74
C VAL A 415 7.38 27.27 6.84
N ALA A 416 6.64 28.39 6.84
CA ALA A 416 5.58 28.63 7.81
C ALA A 416 4.46 27.57 7.74
N LEU A 417 4.15 27.07 6.53
CA LEU A 417 3.15 26.01 6.35
C LEU A 417 3.56 24.66 6.95
N LEU A 418 4.83 24.44 7.34
CA LEU A 418 5.23 23.22 8.05
C LEU A 418 4.59 23.08 9.44
N ALA A 419 3.99 24.14 9.99
CA ALA A 419 3.22 24.12 11.23
C ALA A 419 1.71 23.98 11.02
N HIS A 420 1.22 24.05 9.78
CA HIS A 420 -0.21 24.13 9.46
C HIS A 420 -1.00 22.93 10.03
N PRO A 421 -2.20 23.10 10.62
CA PRO A 421 -2.92 21.98 11.26
C PRO A 421 -3.36 20.87 10.30
N ASN A 422 -3.76 21.21 9.06
CA ASN A 422 -4.02 20.24 8.01
C ASN A 422 -2.73 19.65 7.42
N ALA A 423 -2.61 18.33 7.42
CA ALA A 423 -1.45 17.60 6.91
C ALA A 423 -1.18 17.83 5.41
N TRP A 424 -2.20 18.06 4.58
CA TRP A 424 -2.00 18.31 3.15
C TRP A 424 -1.09 19.52 2.90
N HIS A 425 -1.30 20.62 3.64
CA HIS A 425 -0.50 21.84 3.54
C HIS A 425 0.95 21.58 3.92
N ARG A 426 1.18 20.91 5.05
CA ARG A 426 2.55 20.62 5.53
C ARG A 426 3.31 19.69 4.60
N HIS A 427 2.67 18.61 4.15
CA HIS A 427 3.29 17.65 3.24
C HIS A 427 3.59 18.27 1.87
N THR A 428 2.68 19.09 1.35
CA THR A 428 2.89 19.81 0.08
C THR A 428 4.00 20.83 0.21
N ALA A 429 4.03 21.61 1.30
CA ALA A 429 5.10 22.57 1.56
C ALA A 429 6.47 21.89 1.68
N GLN A 430 6.58 20.81 2.47
CA GLN A 430 7.81 20.00 2.54
C GLN A 430 8.21 19.46 1.18
N ARG A 431 7.26 18.91 0.40
CA ARG A 431 7.52 18.42 -0.96
C ARG A 431 8.14 19.52 -1.82
N LEU A 432 7.50 20.68 -1.88
CA LEU A 432 7.96 21.81 -2.70
C LEU A 432 9.33 22.32 -2.26
N LEU A 433 9.59 22.45 -0.96
CA LEU A 433 10.90 22.85 -0.43
C LEU A 433 12.01 21.88 -0.87
N VAL A 434 11.75 20.58 -0.77
CA VAL A 434 12.71 19.53 -1.16
C VAL A 434 12.89 19.47 -2.67
N GLU A 435 11.82 19.48 -3.45
CA GLU A 435 11.87 19.36 -4.91
C GLU A 435 12.52 20.58 -5.57
N ARG A 436 12.30 21.78 -5.03
CA ARG A 436 12.97 23.02 -5.47
C ARG A 436 14.42 23.12 -5.01
N GLN A 437 14.89 22.19 -4.17
CA GLN A 437 16.20 22.28 -3.51
C GLN A 437 16.39 23.64 -2.84
N ALA A 438 15.37 24.10 -2.10
CA ALA A 438 15.28 25.45 -1.56
C ALA A 438 16.29 25.70 -0.42
N GLY A 439 17.56 25.93 -0.75
CA GLY A 439 18.63 26.14 0.22
C GLY A 439 18.38 27.30 1.20
N ALA A 440 17.66 28.33 0.77
CA ALA A 440 17.23 29.44 1.61
C ALA A 440 16.31 29.02 2.79
N ALA A 441 15.70 27.84 2.73
CA ALA A 441 14.88 27.31 3.82
C ALA A 441 15.74 26.86 5.01
N ILE A 442 16.97 26.41 4.78
CA ILE A 442 17.85 25.80 5.80
C ILE A 442 17.97 26.66 7.08
N PRO A 443 18.30 27.97 7.04
CA PRO A 443 18.36 28.78 8.25
C PRO A 443 17.01 28.88 8.98
N LEU A 444 15.90 29.00 8.24
CA LEU A 444 14.55 29.08 8.82
C LEU A 444 14.12 27.77 9.47
N LEU A 445 14.44 26.63 8.84
CA LEU A 445 14.18 25.30 9.39
C LEU A 445 14.96 25.09 10.69
N ARG A 446 16.22 25.54 10.76
CA ARG A 446 17.03 25.47 11.99
C ARG A 446 16.49 26.41 13.08
N GLN A 447 15.91 27.54 12.71
CA GLN A 447 15.20 28.39 13.65
C GLN A 447 13.99 27.67 14.25
N ILE A 448 13.17 27.00 13.44
CA ILE A 448 12.07 26.16 13.93
C ILE A 448 12.58 25.15 14.96
N LEU A 449 13.64 24.40 14.65
CA LEU A 449 14.21 23.41 15.57
C LEU A 449 14.76 24.03 16.87
N ALA A 450 15.15 25.30 16.86
CA ALA A 450 15.72 25.98 18.01
C ALA A 450 14.66 26.62 18.92
N THR A 451 13.57 27.15 18.36
CA THR A 451 12.64 28.04 19.08
C THR A 451 11.19 27.58 19.11
N ASP A 452 10.76 26.69 18.21
CA ASP A 452 9.36 26.30 18.08
C ASP A 452 8.97 25.21 19.09
N THR A 453 7.68 25.17 19.45
CA THR A 453 7.07 24.17 20.35
C THR A 453 6.07 23.27 19.63
N SER A 454 5.72 23.57 18.38
CA SER A 454 4.84 22.75 17.56
C SER A 454 5.53 21.45 17.14
N GLU A 455 5.05 20.32 17.67
CA GLU A 455 5.57 18.99 17.35
C GLU A 455 5.60 18.75 15.83
N ARG A 456 4.52 19.13 15.14
CA ARG A 456 4.39 18.98 13.68
C ARG A 456 5.43 19.82 12.94
N ALA A 457 5.64 21.07 13.35
CA ALA A 457 6.64 21.94 12.72
C ALA A 457 8.05 21.38 12.90
N LEU A 458 8.39 20.93 14.10
CA LEU A 458 9.68 20.31 14.41
C LEU A 458 9.92 19.06 13.56
N ILE A 459 8.95 18.14 13.53
CA ILE A 459 9.03 16.89 12.77
C ILE A 459 9.19 17.18 11.26
N HIS A 460 8.39 18.07 10.68
CA HIS A 460 8.51 18.42 9.27
C HIS A 460 9.82 19.16 8.97
N ALA A 461 10.30 20.03 9.87
CA ALA A 461 11.57 20.72 9.67
C ALA A 461 12.76 19.73 9.63
N LEU A 462 12.75 18.71 10.49
CA LEU A 462 13.73 17.61 10.47
C LEU A 462 13.75 16.88 9.13
N TRP A 463 12.59 16.43 8.66
CA TRP A 463 12.49 15.68 7.40
C TRP A 463 12.70 16.55 6.16
N THR A 464 12.47 17.86 6.26
CA THR A 464 12.81 18.81 5.20
C THR A 464 14.32 19.01 5.11
N LEU A 465 15.02 19.17 6.25
CA LEU A 465 16.48 19.23 6.29
C LEU A 465 17.12 17.92 5.79
N GLU A 466 16.55 16.75 6.13
CA GLU A 466 16.95 15.46 5.56
C GLU A 466 16.74 15.43 4.04
N GLY A 467 15.57 15.89 3.58
CA GLY A 467 15.20 15.97 2.18
C GLY A 467 16.17 16.80 1.34
N LEU A 468 16.64 17.91 1.91
CA LEU A 468 17.63 18.83 1.34
C LEU A 468 19.09 18.34 1.48
N GLY A 469 19.32 17.21 2.17
CA GLY A 469 20.68 16.73 2.47
C GLY A 469 21.47 17.64 3.43
N ALA A 470 20.78 18.47 4.21
CA ALA A 470 21.37 19.52 5.06
C ALA A 470 21.29 19.21 6.58
N LEU A 471 20.77 18.04 6.94
CA LEU A 471 20.63 17.59 8.33
C LEU A 471 22.00 17.32 8.98
N ARG A 472 22.19 17.78 10.22
CA ARG A 472 23.43 17.59 11.00
C ARG A 472 23.13 17.13 12.42
N VAL A 473 24.13 16.58 13.08
CA VAL A 473 24.03 16.20 14.51
C VAL A 473 23.64 17.39 15.38
N ALA A 474 24.17 18.58 15.09
CA ALA A 474 23.84 19.82 15.81
C ALA A 474 22.36 20.23 15.70
N ASP A 475 21.66 19.77 14.67
CA ASP A 475 20.23 20.03 14.49
C ASP A 475 19.37 19.03 15.31
N LEU A 476 19.88 17.81 15.54
CA LEU A 476 19.18 16.73 16.25
C LEU A 476 19.43 16.72 17.77
N ALA A 477 20.69 16.90 18.19
CA ALA A 477 21.09 16.74 19.58
C ALA A 477 20.29 17.61 20.58
N PRO A 478 19.95 18.88 20.28
CA PRO A 478 19.11 19.67 21.18
C PRO A 478 17.71 19.06 21.40
N LEU A 479 17.12 18.44 20.37
CA LEU A 479 15.77 17.87 20.45
C LEU A 479 15.72 16.62 21.32
N LEU A 480 16.82 15.87 21.42
CA LEU A 480 16.92 14.71 22.31
C LEU A 480 16.94 15.11 23.79
N ASN A 481 17.42 16.33 24.08
CA ASN A 481 17.69 16.81 25.43
C ASN A 481 16.64 17.79 25.96
N ARG A 482 16.08 18.64 25.08
CA ARG A 482 15.22 19.77 25.47
C ARG A 482 13.72 19.47 25.42
N GLN A 483 13.30 18.44 24.70
CA GLN A 483 11.90 18.16 24.39
C GLN A 483 11.44 16.85 25.09
N PRO A 484 10.45 16.91 26.01
CA PRO A 484 9.91 15.71 26.61
C PRO A 484 8.94 14.96 25.67
N VAL A 485 8.52 15.55 24.54
CA VAL A 485 7.56 14.92 23.62
C VAL A 485 8.18 13.70 22.91
N PRO A 486 7.70 12.47 23.16
CA PRO A 486 8.28 11.27 22.58
C PRO A 486 8.25 11.24 21.04
N ALA A 487 7.22 11.80 20.42
CA ALA A 487 7.07 11.81 18.95
C ALA A 487 8.21 12.56 18.24
N VAL A 488 8.62 13.72 18.77
CA VAL A 488 9.73 14.52 18.21
C VAL A 488 11.07 13.80 18.38
N VAL A 489 11.30 13.17 19.53
CA VAL A 489 12.51 12.36 19.79
C VAL A 489 12.58 11.16 18.85
N ILE A 490 11.46 10.45 18.65
CA ILE A 490 11.34 9.33 17.71
C ILE A 490 11.60 9.80 16.27
N ALA A 491 11.06 10.95 15.86
CA ALA A 491 11.31 11.53 14.55
C ALA A 491 12.79 11.89 14.36
N ALA A 492 13.43 12.48 15.37
CA ALA A 492 14.86 12.79 15.36
C ALA A 492 15.72 11.52 15.24
N LEU A 493 15.38 10.46 15.98
CA LEU A 493 16.03 9.14 15.90
C LEU A 493 15.90 8.51 14.51
N ARG A 494 14.74 8.65 13.86
CA ARG A 494 14.47 8.14 12.50
C ARG A 494 15.23 8.94 11.44
N ALA A 495 15.12 10.27 11.45
CA ALA A 495 15.81 11.15 10.52
C ALA A 495 17.35 11.03 10.66
N GLY A 496 17.85 10.88 11.90
CA GLY A 496 19.26 10.64 12.19
C GLY A 496 19.83 9.35 11.60
N GLY A 497 18.99 8.41 11.14
CA GLY A 497 19.44 7.26 10.35
C GLY A 497 20.27 7.65 9.12
N ALA A 498 19.99 8.82 8.51
CA ALA A 498 20.79 9.37 7.42
C ALA A 498 22.25 9.70 7.83
N LEU A 499 22.49 9.97 9.11
CA LEU A 499 23.82 10.28 9.66
C LEU A 499 24.57 9.03 10.14
N ALA A 500 23.87 7.91 10.37
CA ALA A 500 24.43 6.69 10.96
C ALA A 500 25.46 5.97 10.09
N ARG A 501 25.51 6.29 8.79
CA ARG A 501 26.45 5.70 7.82
C ARG A 501 27.46 6.70 7.24
N GLY A 502 27.38 7.97 7.65
CA GLY A 502 28.18 9.05 7.08
C GLY A 502 29.31 9.51 8.00
N PRO A 503 30.01 10.60 7.63
CA PRO A 503 31.12 11.17 8.41
C PRO A 503 30.72 11.59 9.84
N GLN A 504 29.44 11.91 10.05
CA GLN A 504 28.90 12.30 11.34
C GLN A 504 28.49 11.13 12.24
N ALA A 505 28.64 9.86 11.82
CA ALA A 505 28.12 8.69 12.53
C ALA A 505 28.59 8.61 13.99
N LYS A 506 29.88 8.84 14.27
CA LYS A 506 30.41 8.81 15.64
C LYS A 506 29.82 9.93 16.51
N ALA A 507 29.74 11.15 15.97
CA ALA A 507 29.15 12.29 16.66
C ALA A 507 27.65 12.05 16.93
N TRP A 508 26.94 11.44 15.98
CA TRP A 508 25.54 11.08 16.14
C TRP A 508 25.34 10.05 17.26
N LEU A 509 26.10 8.96 17.26
CA LEU A 509 26.04 7.95 18.32
C LEU A 509 26.28 8.57 19.70
N ASN A 510 27.27 9.45 19.83
CA ASN A 510 27.55 10.14 21.09
C ASN A 510 26.37 11.01 21.55
N ALA A 511 25.69 11.69 20.63
CA ALA A 511 24.51 12.50 20.95
C ALA A 511 23.33 11.68 21.46
N LEU A 512 23.29 10.36 21.22
CA LEU A 512 22.23 9.46 21.72
C LEU A 512 22.40 9.06 23.20
N ALA A 513 23.55 9.35 23.82
CA ALA A 513 23.84 8.90 25.19
C ALA A 513 22.75 9.24 26.22
N PRO A 514 22.13 10.43 26.22
CA PRO A 514 21.08 10.78 27.17
C PRO A 514 19.84 9.88 27.08
N LEU A 515 19.60 9.22 25.95
CA LEU A 515 18.44 8.36 25.75
C LEU A 515 18.55 7.01 26.46
N ARG A 516 19.72 6.62 26.97
CA ARG A 516 19.90 5.34 27.68
C ARG A 516 19.06 5.21 28.95
N GLU A 517 18.79 6.34 29.58
CA GLU A 517 18.09 6.47 30.86
C GLU A 517 16.62 6.91 30.70
N ARG A 518 16.14 7.05 29.46
CA ARG A 518 14.77 7.48 29.18
C ARG A 518 13.76 6.34 29.44
N PRO A 519 12.73 6.52 30.27
CA PRO A 519 11.80 5.44 30.63
C PRO A 519 10.79 5.10 29.53
N GLU A 520 10.58 5.96 28.52
CA GLU A 520 9.51 5.80 27.54
C GLU A 520 9.80 4.63 26.57
N ALA A 521 8.93 3.61 26.59
CA ALA A 521 9.09 2.39 25.79
C ALA A 521 9.21 2.67 24.29
N GLY A 522 8.41 3.60 23.75
CA GLY A 522 8.48 3.99 22.34
C GLY A 522 9.84 4.58 21.93
N ILE A 523 10.48 5.35 22.82
CA ILE A 523 11.82 5.90 22.59
C ILE A 523 12.85 4.77 22.64
N GLN A 524 12.79 3.86 23.62
CA GLN A 524 13.71 2.74 23.73
C GLN A 524 13.60 1.77 22.53
N LEU A 525 12.38 1.49 22.07
CA LEU A 525 12.13 0.69 20.87
C LEU A 525 12.77 1.34 19.63
N GLN A 526 12.52 2.64 19.42
CA GLN A 526 13.13 3.33 18.29
C GLN A 526 14.66 3.47 18.42
N LEU A 527 15.18 3.63 19.64
CA LEU A 527 16.62 3.68 19.90
C LEU A 527 17.29 2.35 19.54
N ALA A 528 16.68 1.20 19.87
CA ALA A 528 17.19 -0.11 19.46
C ALA A 528 17.28 -0.23 17.93
N VAL A 529 16.22 0.22 17.23
CA VAL A 529 16.22 0.29 15.75
C VAL A 529 17.34 1.20 15.23
N SER A 530 17.52 2.39 15.82
CA SER A 530 18.52 3.37 15.36
C SER A 530 19.96 2.95 15.66
N LEU A 531 20.23 2.31 16.81
CA LEU A 531 21.55 1.76 17.15
C LEU A 531 21.98 0.67 16.16
N GLY A 532 21.03 -0.14 15.69
CA GLY A 532 21.31 -1.14 14.66
C GLY A 532 21.78 -0.51 13.33
N GLN A 533 21.44 0.74 13.02
CA GLN A 533 21.72 1.35 11.70
C GLN A 533 23.15 1.87 11.51
N PHE A 534 23.96 1.93 12.57
CA PHE A 534 25.37 2.35 12.47
C PHE A 534 26.22 1.36 11.66
N ARG A 535 27.34 1.84 11.12
CA ARG A 535 28.32 1.04 10.36
C ARG A 535 29.75 1.32 10.82
N GLY A 536 30.65 0.36 10.60
CA GLY A 536 32.09 0.52 10.84
C GLY A 536 32.43 0.80 12.30
N ALA A 537 33.30 1.78 12.56
CA ALA A 537 33.71 2.10 13.94
C ALA A 537 32.54 2.53 14.85
N ALA A 538 31.52 3.19 14.30
CA ALA A 538 30.32 3.58 15.07
C ALA A 538 29.44 2.36 15.40
N GLU A 539 29.39 1.35 14.53
CA GLU A 539 28.69 0.09 14.81
C GLU A 539 29.35 -0.66 15.97
N ALA A 540 30.68 -0.79 15.96
CA ALA A 540 31.41 -1.41 17.06
C ALA A 540 31.14 -0.72 18.41
N ALA A 541 30.96 0.60 18.41
CA ALA A 541 30.61 1.36 19.61
C ALA A 541 29.12 1.27 20.01
N ALA A 542 28.21 1.03 19.05
CA ALA A 542 26.77 0.90 19.28
C ALA A 542 26.37 -0.50 19.76
N LEU A 543 27.06 -1.56 19.34
CA LEU A 543 26.74 -2.95 19.69
C LEU A 543 26.68 -3.22 21.21
N PRO A 544 27.59 -2.71 22.06
CA PRO A 544 27.47 -2.86 23.51
C PRO A 544 26.18 -2.25 24.07
N TRP A 545 25.71 -1.12 23.52
CA TRP A 545 24.48 -0.46 23.96
C TRP A 545 23.26 -1.27 23.56
N LEU A 546 23.28 -1.82 22.34
CA LEU A 546 22.23 -2.70 21.86
C LEU A 546 22.17 -3.99 22.69
N ALA A 547 23.31 -4.50 23.15
CA ALA A 547 23.39 -5.61 24.10
C ALA A 547 22.82 -5.24 25.48
N ASP A 548 23.02 -4.01 25.98
CA ASP A 548 22.39 -3.53 27.22
C ASP A 548 20.86 -3.47 27.10
N ILE A 549 20.34 -3.02 25.95
CA ILE A 549 18.89 -3.05 25.67
C ILE A 549 18.40 -4.51 25.61
N ALA A 550 19.11 -5.40 24.93
CA ALA A 550 18.77 -6.82 24.87
C ALA A 550 18.79 -7.50 26.26
N ALA A 551 19.74 -7.13 27.13
CA ALA A 551 19.79 -7.60 28.50
C ALA A 551 18.56 -7.17 29.30
N ARG A 552 18.18 -5.89 29.22
CA ARG A 552 17.04 -5.35 29.98
C ARG A 552 15.68 -5.80 29.43
N GLN A 553 15.52 -5.77 28.10
CA GLN A 553 14.22 -5.83 27.43
C GLN A 553 14.13 -6.84 26.29
N GLY A 554 15.23 -7.53 25.93
CA GLY A 554 15.26 -8.50 24.82
C GLY A 554 14.43 -9.78 25.04
N GLY A 555 13.77 -9.94 26.19
CA GLY A 555 12.73 -10.95 26.38
C GLY A 555 11.37 -10.56 25.79
N LEU A 556 11.15 -9.27 25.52
CA LEU A 556 9.90 -8.74 24.98
C LEU A 556 9.90 -8.84 23.44
N PRO A 557 8.85 -9.38 22.80
CA PRO A 557 8.78 -9.58 21.35
C PRO A 557 9.08 -8.31 20.54
N LEU A 558 8.52 -7.16 20.93
CA LEU A 558 8.71 -5.90 20.22
C LEU A 558 10.17 -5.39 20.28
N PHE A 559 10.89 -5.66 21.36
CA PHE A 559 12.31 -5.30 21.45
C PHE A 559 13.19 -6.25 20.64
N GLN A 560 12.84 -7.53 20.57
CA GLN A 560 13.50 -8.48 19.68
C GLN A 560 13.36 -8.04 18.21
N ALA A 561 12.13 -7.69 17.81
CA ALA A 561 11.82 -7.13 16.51
C ALA A 561 12.63 -5.85 16.22
N ALA A 562 12.57 -4.86 17.12
CA ALA A 562 13.32 -3.62 17.00
C ALA A 562 14.84 -3.83 16.78
N ILE A 563 15.44 -4.76 17.53
CA ILE A 563 16.85 -5.13 17.42
C ILE A 563 17.15 -5.75 16.05
N LEU A 564 16.41 -6.80 15.67
CA LEU A 564 16.59 -7.49 14.39
C LEU A 564 16.40 -6.54 13.21
N ARG A 565 15.38 -5.70 13.30
CA ARG A 565 15.03 -4.66 12.33
C ARG A 565 16.16 -3.65 12.12
N GLY A 566 16.75 -3.15 13.20
CA GLY A 566 17.89 -2.22 13.13
C GLY A 566 19.14 -2.86 12.54
N LEU A 567 19.43 -4.11 12.93
CA LEU A 567 20.60 -4.86 12.47
C LEU A 567 20.48 -5.26 11.00
N ASN A 568 19.28 -5.55 10.52
CA ASN A 568 18.99 -5.84 9.12
C ASN A 568 19.92 -6.94 8.57
N GLY A 569 19.90 -8.12 9.19
CA GLY A 569 20.75 -9.27 8.85
C GLY A 569 22.18 -9.24 9.40
N ARG A 570 22.69 -8.10 9.88
CA ARG A 570 24.03 -8.02 10.53
C ARG A 570 24.00 -8.41 12.00
N THR A 571 23.67 -9.67 12.26
CA THR A 571 23.36 -10.13 13.62
C THR A 571 24.55 -10.74 14.36
N GLN A 572 25.63 -11.11 13.64
CA GLN A 572 26.82 -11.75 14.21
C GLN A 572 27.49 -10.91 15.32
N GLY A 573 27.65 -9.60 15.10
CA GLY A 573 28.29 -8.71 16.07
C GLY A 573 27.53 -8.64 17.39
N LEU A 574 26.19 -8.51 17.35
CA LEU A 574 25.38 -8.51 18.56
C LEU A 574 25.40 -9.88 19.24
N SER A 575 25.25 -10.96 18.46
CA SER A 575 25.32 -12.34 18.96
C SER A 575 26.60 -12.58 19.77
N HIS A 576 27.77 -12.17 19.26
CA HIS A 576 29.04 -12.28 19.98
C HIS A 576 29.07 -11.46 21.28
N HIS A 577 28.48 -10.27 21.30
CA HIS A 577 28.38 -9.45 22.52
C HIS A 577 27.45 -10.07 23.57
N LEU A 578 26.34 -10.68 23.18
CA LEU A 578 25.44 -11.37 24.11
C LEU A 578 26.15 -12.57 24.76
N SER A 579 26.84 -13.39 23.95
CA SER A 579 27.59 -14.55 24.44
C SER A 579 28.77 -14.15 25.33
N SER A 580 29.59 -13.18 24.92
CA SER A 580 30.78 -12.77 25.69
C SER A 580 30.43 -12.14 27.04
N ARG A 581 29.26 -11.48 27.13
CA ARG A 581 28.73 -10.90 28.39
C ARG A 581 27.84 -11.86 29.18
N ARG A 582 27.66 -13.11 28.73
CA ARG A 582 26.78 -14.10 29.35
C ARG A 582 25.33 -13.59 29.55
N ILE A 583 24.81 -12.84 28.58
CA ILE A 583 23.43 -12.35 28.59
C ILE A 583 22.51 -13.47 28.07
N ASP A 584 21.71 -14.06 28.95
CA ASP A 584 20.84 -15.18 28.59
C ASP A 584 19.52 -14.73 27.94
N ARG A 585 19.44 -14.91 26.61
CA ARG A 585 18.28 -14.58 25.77
C ARG A 585 18.14 -15.61 24.64
N PRO A 586 17.70 -16.85 24.93
CA PRO A 586 17.77 -17.96 23.98
C PRO A 586 16.95 -17.73 22.71
N LEU A 587 15.74 -17.16 22.83
CA LEU A 587 14.90 -16.85 21.68
C LEU A 587 15.52 -15.79 20.78
N LEU A 588 16.00 -14.67 21.36
CA LEU A 588 16.67 -13.62 20.60
C LEU A 588 17.96 -14.16 19.94
N GLN A 589 18.72 -14.98 20.67
CA GLN A 589 19.94 -15.61 20.16
C GLN A 589 19.64 -16.52 18.96
N GLN A 590 18.59 -17.33 19.04
CA GLN A 590 18.11 -18.16 17.94
C GLN A 590 17.67 -17.31 16.73
N GLN A 591 16.92 -16.23 16.97
CA GLN A 591 16.49 -15.31 15.90
C GLN A 591 17.68 -14.60 15.23
N LEU A 592 18.68 -14.17 16.01
CA LEU A 592 19.91 -13.56 15.50
C LEU A 592 20.68 -14.56 14.62
N GLN A 593 20.79 -15.82 15.04
CA GLN A 593 21.43 -16.89 14.26
C GLN A 593 20.67 -17.17 12.97
N ALA A 594 19.34 -17.34 13.04
CA ALA A 594 18.49 -17.55 11.86
C ALA A 594 18.60 -16.40 10.85
N ALA A 595 18.64 -15.15 11.34
CA ALA A 595 18.82 -13.98 10.50
C ALA A 595 20.23 -13.86 9.89
N SER A 596 21.27 -14.41 10.53
CA SER A 596 22.64 -14.46 9.95
C SER A 596 22.86 -15.59 8.95
N ALA A 597 22.14 -16.70 9.09
CA ALA A 597 22.24 -17.86 8.20
C ALA A 597 21.69 -17.54 6.79
N VAL A 598 20.86 -16.50 6.69
CA VAL A 598 20.43 -15.91 5.43
C VAL A 598 21.44 -14.83 5.05
N ALA A 599 22.57 -15.23 4.48
CA ALA A 599 23.45 -14.29 3.78
C ALA A 599 22.61 -13.51 2.73
N PRO A 600 22.93 -12.23 2.41
CA PRO A 600 22.52 -11.69 1.12
C PRO A 600 22.97 -12.72 0.07
N PRO A 601 22.18 -13.00 -0.99
CA PRO A 601 22.56 -14.02 -1.94
C PRO A 601 24.00 -13.73 -2.34
N ALA A 602 24.90 -14.65 -1.95
CA ALA A 602 26.23 -14.64 -2.51
C ALA A 602 25.99 -14.60 -4.01
N GLN A 603 26.75 -13.78 -4.73
CA GLN A 603 26.87 -13.94 -6.18
C GLN A 603 27.50 -15.31 -6.45
N ARG A 604 26.78 -16.40 -6.17
CA ARG A 604 27.00 -17.68 -6.80
C ARG A 604 26.72 -17.39 -8.26
N GLN A 605 27.71 -17.68 -9.11
CA GLN A 605 27.50 -17.71 -10.54
C GLN A 605 26.21 -18.50 -10.77
N ALA A 606 25.17 -17.81 -11.24
CA ALA A 606 23.91 -18.46 -11.58
C ALA A 606 24.27 -19.58 -12.55
N ARG A 607 23.82 -20.80 -12.24
CA ARG A 607 23.88 -21.89 -13.21
C ARG A 607 23.17 -21.39 -14.46
N VAL A 608 23.92 -21.13 -15.53
CA VAL A 608 23.36 -20.64 -16.78
C VAL A 608 22.67 -21.82 -17.44
N LEU A 609 21.36 -21.94 -17.20
CA LEU A 609 20.54 -22.90 -17.92
C LEU A 609 20.45 -22.47 -19.40
N PRO A 610 20.33 -23.40 -20.35
CA PRO A 610 20.05 -23.07 -21.75
C PRO A 610 18.82 -22.15 -21.87
N ALA A 611 18.81 -21.25 -22.86
CA ALA A 611 17.74 -20.26 -23.03
C ALA A 611 16.33 -20.89 -23.09
N ALA A 612 16.21 -22.08 -23.67
CA ALA A 612 14.94 -22.83 -23.70
C ALA A 612 14.46 -23.22 -22.29
N GLN A 613 15.36 -23.64 -21.42
CA GLN A 613 15.03 -23.99 -20.03
C GLN A 613 14.69 -22.74 -19.21
N GLN A 614 15.40 -21.63 -19.42
CA GLN A 614 15.07 -20.35 -18.81
C GLN A 614 13.66 -19.87 -19.20
N ALA A 615 13.28 -20.03 -20.47
CA ALA A 615 11.94 -19.68 -20.94
C ALA A 615 10.84 -20.52 -20.27
N ILE A 616 11.07 -21.84 -20.10
CA ILE A 616 10.16 -22.73 -19.38
C ILE A 616 10.01 -22.29 -17.92
N LEU A 617 11.13 -22.01 -17.24
CA LEU A 617 11.10 -21.59 -15.84
C LEU A 617 10.44 -20.22 -15.66
N ALA A 618 10.71 -19.26 -16.54
CA ALA A 618 10.07 -17.94 -16.52
C ALA A 618 8.56 -18.05 -16.79
N HIS A 619 8.14 -18.97 -17.66
CA HIS A 619 6.73 -19.26 -17.89
C HIS A 619 6.07 -19.92 -16.68
N GLY A 620 6.73 -20.93 -16.11
CA GLY A 620 6.31 -21.60 -14.89
C GLY A 620 6.22 -20.66 -13.68
N GLU A 621 7.12 -19.68 -13.55
CA GLU A 621 7.10 -18.66 -12.51
C GLU A 621 5.85 -17.78 -12.61
N ARG A 622 5.48 -17.36 -13.83
CA ARG A 622 4.27 -16.56 -14.06
C ARG A 622 3.03 -17.35 -13.67
N LEU A 623 2.93 -18.60 -14.13
CA LEU A 623 1.80 -19.48 -13.82
C LEU A 623 1.75 -19.81 -12.31
N TYR A 624 2.88 -20.11 -11.68
CA TYR A 624 2.98 -20.30 -10.24
C TYR A 624 2.48 -19.07 -9.46
N THR A 625 2.89 -17.88 -9.91
CA THR A 625 2.46 -16.63 -9.29
C THR A 625 0.94 -16.46 -9.37
N GLN A 626 0.33 -16.84 -10.48
CA GLN A 626 -1.11 -16.76 -10.71
C GLN A 626 -1.91 -17.80 -9.90
N HIS A 627 -1.48 -19.06 -9.90
CA HIS A 627 -2.30 -20.18 -9.41
C HIS A 627 -1.89 -20.70 -8.02
N CYS A 628 -0.61 -20.59 -7.64
CA CYS A 628 -0.07 -21.27 -6.45
C CYS A 628 0.32 -20.29 -5.33
N SER A 629 0.81 -19.09 -5.69
CA SER A 629 1.43 -18.17 -4.72
C SER A 629 0.47 -17.59 -3.68
N GLY A 630 -0.84 -17.57 -3.96
CA GLY A 630 -1.87 -17.12 -3.01
C GLY A 630 -1.87 -17.92 -1.70
N CYS A 631 -1.58 -19.21 -1.79
CA CYS A 631 -1.46 -20.11 -0.65
C CYS A 631 0.00 -20.34 -0.25
N HIS A 632 0.85 -20.71 -1.22
CA HIS A 632 2.24 -21.11 -0.95
C HIS A 632 3.25 -19.96 -0.81
N GLN A 633 2.81 -18.72 -1.03
CA GLN A 633 3.63 -17.49 -1.07
C GLN A 633 4.67 -17.49 -2.21
N ARG A 634 5.06 -16.31 -2.69
CA ARG A 634 6.03 -16.20 -3.80
C ARG A 634 7.40 -16.78 -3.46
N ASP A 635 7.76 -16.81 -2.18
CA ASP A 635 9.03 -17.33 -1.68
C ASP A 635 8.97 -18.80 -1.26
N GLY A 636 7.83 -19.46 -1.51
CA GLY A 636 7.62 -20.89 -1.31
C GLY A 636 7.57 -21.32 0.15
N LEU A 637 7.49 -20.39 1.11
CA LEU A 637 7.48 -20.73 2.54
C LEU A 637 6.10 -21.17 3.07
N GLY A 638 5.06 -21.11 2.25
CA GLY A 638 3.71 -21.38 2.71
C GLY A 638 3.15 -20.25 3.57
N ARG A 639 1.89 -20.41 3.99
CA ARG A 639 1.21 -19.49 4.89
C ARG A 639 0.31 -20.29 5.81
N THR A 640 0.53 -20.22 7.12
CA THR A 640 -0.44 -20.73 8.12
C THR A 640 -1.66 -19.80 8.16
N PRO A 641 -2.91 -20.32 8.18
CA PRO A 641 -3.33 -21.72 8.18
C PRO A 641 -3.69 -22.28 6.80
N LEU A 642 -3.11 -21.77 5.71
CA LEU A 642 -3.49 -22.10 4.33
C LEU A 642 -2.70 -23.28 3.75
N ALA A 643 -1.37 -23.20 3.69
CA ALA A 643 -0.56 -24.17 2.96
C ALA A 643 0.85 -24.35 3.54
N PRO A 644 1.42 -25.56 3.42
CA PRO A 644 2.79 -25.86 3.85
C PRO A 644 3.84 -25.22 2.91
N PRO A 645 5.12 -25.15 3.34
CA PRO A 645 6.21 -24.70 2.49
C PRO A 645 6.43 -25.66 1.32
N LEU A 646 6.71 -25.09 0.16
CA LEU A 646 7.27 -25.80 -1.00
C LEU A 646 8.79 -25.74 -1.00
N ARG A 647 9.38 -24.67 -0.45
CA ARG A 647 10.83 -24.50 -0.31
C ARG A 647 11.39 -25.54 0.65
N ALA A 648 12.49 -26.17 0.24
CA ALA A 648 13.15 -27.27 0.96
C ALA A 648 12.21 -28.46 1.26
N SER A 649 11.19 -28.65 0.43
CA SER A 649 10.24 -29.76 0.55
C SER A 649 10.74 -31.00 -0.18
N GLU A 650 10.75 -32.14 0.50
CA GLU A 650 11.03 -33.45 -0.07
C GLU A 650 10.02 -33.86 -1.16
N TRP A 651 8.80 -33.33 -1.10
CA TRP A 651 7.78 -33.51 -2.13
C TRP A 651 8.10 -32.76 -3.42
N VAL A 652 8.89 -31.70 -3.32
CA VAL A 652 9.35 -30.93 -4.47
C VAL A 652 10.61 -31.53 -5.06
N THR A 653 11.60 -31.89 -4.24
CA THR A 653 12.89 -32.38 -4.74
C THR A 653 12.94 -33.88 -5.01
N GLY A 654 11.93 -34.63 -4.57
CA GLY A 654 11.78 -36.07 -4.81
C GLY A 654 11.36 -36.43 -6.25
N PRO A 655 10.84 -37.66 -6.46
CA PRO A 655 10.35 -38.12 -7.77
C PRO A 655 9.30 -37.15 -8.34
N PRO A 656 9.45 -36.66 -9.58
CA PRO A 656 8.57 -35.63 -10.15
C PRO A 656 7.11 -36.09 -10.27
N GLU A 657 6.86 -37.39 -10.45
CA GLU A 657 5.54 -37.99 -10.61
C GLU A 657 4.63 -37.69 -9.42
N ARG A 658 5.20 -37.69 -8.20
CA ARG A 658 4.47 -37.37 -6.96
C ARG A 658 4.01 -35.92 -6.93
N LEU A 659 4.87 -34.99 -7.36
CA LEU A 659 4.50 -33.58 -7.42
C LEU A 659 3.45 -33.34 -8.51
N ILE A 660 3.56 -34.03 -9.65
CA ILE A 660 2.56 -33.97 -10.73
C ILE A 660 1.21 -34.50 -10.22
N GLN A 661 1.18 -35.62 -9.49
CA GLN A 661 -0.03 -36.18 -8.87
C GLN A 661 -0.68 -35.19 -7.89
N ILE A 662 0.11 -34.54 -7.03
CA ILE A 662 -0.38 -33.50 -6.12
C ILE A 662 -0.97 -32.32 -6.88
N VAL A 663 -0.29 -31.84 -7.93
CA VAL A 663 -0.77 -30.69 -8.72
C VAL A 663 -2.05 -31.03 -9.49
N LEU A 664 -2.18 -32.24 -10.03
CA LEU A 664 -3.36 -32.68 -10.77
C LEU A 664 -4.56 -32.92 -9.85
N HIS A 665 -4.38 -33.68 -8.77
CA HIS A 665 -5.49 -34.24 -8.00
C HIS A 665 -5.67 -33.61 -6.62
N GLY A 666 -4.68 -32.85 -6.15
CA GLY A 666 -4.70 -32.25 -4.82
C GLY A 666 -4.15 -33.18 -3.73
N LEU A 667 -4.14 -32.67 -2.50
CA LEU A 667 -3.59 -33.34 -1.33
C LEU A 667 -4.47 -33.09 -0.09
N THR A 668 -4.72 -34.13 0.70
CA THR A 668 -5.54 -34.09 1.93
C THR A 668 -4.91 -34.88 3.08
N GLY A 669 -5.35 -34.58 4.30
CA GLY A 669 -4.88 -35.21 5.54
C GLY A 669 -3.62 -34.57 6.13
N PRO A 670 -3.05 -35.15 7.21
CA PRO A 670 -1.74 -34.73 7.67
C PRO A 670 -0.67 -35.08 6.63
N VAL A 671 0.27 -34.16 6.39
CA VAL A 671 1.46 -34.37 5.55
C VAL A 671 2.70 -33.90 6.29
N HIS A 672 3.80 -34.65 6.17
CA HIS A 672 5.10 -34.22 6.68
C HIS A 672 5.83 -33.45 5.60
N VAL A 673 6.31 -32.25 5.92
CA VAL A 673 7.20 -31.48 5.05
C VAL A 673 8.41 -31.04 5.86
N ASN A 674 9.59 -31.45 5.42
CA ASN A 674 10.86 -31.21 6.10
C ASN A 674 10.83 -31.67 7.57
N GLY A 675 10.25 -32.86 7.81
CA GLY A 675 10.12 -33.45 9.15
C GLY A 675 9.04 -32.82 10.05
N GLN A 676 8.37 -31.76 9.62
CA GLN A 676 7.26 -31.15 10.34
C GLN A 676 5.92 -31.66 9.82
N ARG A 677 5.03 -32.07 10.74
CA ARG A 677 3.66 -32.49 10.42
C ARG A 677 2.73 -31.28 10.24
N TYR A 678 2.05 -31.22 9.10
CA TYR A 678 1.07 -30.20 8.74
C TYR A 678 -0.32 -30.81 8.67
N GLU A 679 -1.24 -30.34 9.53
CA GLU A 679 -2.66 -30.72 9.54
C GLU A 679 -3.51 -29.56 10.09
N PRO A 680 -4.84 -29.53 9.86
CA PRO A 680 -5.71 -28.53 10.46
C PRO A 680 -5.53 -28.46 11.99
N PRO A 681 -5.47 -27.25 12.59
CA PRO A 681 -5.75 -25.95 11.99
C PRO A 681 -4.54 -25.23 11.35
N HIS A 682 -3.38 -25.87 11.19
CA HIS A 682 -2.14 -25.23 10.73
C HIS A 682 -2.03 -25.09 9.20
N VAL A 683 -2.83 -25.86 8.46
CA VAL A 683 -2.99 -25.82 7.00
C VAL A 683 -4.46 -26.08 6.64
N ALA A 684 -4.85 -25.77 5.40
CA ALA A 684 -6.17 -26.11 4.91
C ALA A 684 -6.36 -27.64 4.94
N PRO A 685 -7.58 -28.13 5.21
CA PRO A 685 -7.86 -29.58 5.22
C PRO A 685 -7.68 -30.23 3.84
N LEU A 686 -7.65 -29.42 2.78
CA LEU A 686 -7.57 -29.86 1.40
C LEU A 686 -6.81 -28.83 0.55
N MET A 687 -5.83 -29.29 -0.22
CA MET A 687 -5.33 -28.61 -1.40
C MET A 687 -6.10 -29.13 -2.62
N PRO A 688 -6.87 -28.30 -3.35
CA PRO A 688 -7.56 -28.74 -4.56
C PRO A 688 -6.57 -29.01 -5.70
N GLY A 689 -6.87 -30.02 -6.50
CA GLY A 689 -6.13 -30.33 -7.74
C GLY A 689 -6.48 -29.38 -8.88
N LEU A 690 -5.63 -29.34 -9.91
CA LEU A 690 -5.79 -28.55 -11.13
C LEU A 690 -6.16 -29.40 -12.36
N LYS A 691 -6.54 -30.68 -12.20
CA LYS A 691 -6.86 -31.58 -13.32
C LYS A 691 -7.92 -31.02 -14.27
N ASP A 692 -8.91 -30.30 -13.73
CA ASP A 692 -10.08 -29.77 -14.47
C ASP A 692 -9.91 -28.30 -14.90
N ASN A 693 -8.75 -27.69 -14.64
CA ASN A 693 -8.49 -26.31 -15.03
C ASN A 693 -8.27 -26.23 -16.55
N ARG A 694 -9.25 -25.68 -17.28
CA ARG A 694 -9.22 -25.54 -18.74
C ARG A 694 -8.29 -24.45 -19.26
N GLU A 695 -7.76 -23.60 -18.38
CA GLU A 695 -6.79 -22.55 -18.73
C GLU A 695 -5.34 -23.07 -18.72
N LEU A 696 -5.11 -24.29 -18.19
CA LEU A 696 -3.78 -24.87 -18.05
C LEU A 696 -3.68 -26.16 -18.85
N ASP A 697 -2.87 -26.16 -19.90
CA ASP A 697 -2.57 -27.37 -20.65
C ASP A 697 -1.45 -28.21 -19.98
N ALA A 698 -1.07 -29.33 -20.60
CA ALA A 698 -0.01 -30.19 -20.06
C ALA A 698 1.36 -29.50 -20.01
N ALA A 699 1.65 -28.58 -20.95
CA ALA A 699 2.89 -27.82 -20.98
C ALA A 699 2.91 -26.73 -19.89
N ASP A 700 1.77 -26.07 -19.63
CA ASP A 700 1.62 -25.12 -18.54
C ASP A 700 1.86 -25.78 -17.17
N LEU A 701 1.24 -26.94 -16.94
CA LEU A 701 1.42 -27.72 -15.70
C LEU A 701 2.86 -28.20 -15.56
N ALA A 702 3.48 -28.66 -16.65
CA ALA A 702 4.88 -29.04 -16.68
C ALA A 702 5.81 -27.86 -16.35
N ALA A 703 5.50 -26.67 -16.85
CA ALA A 703 6.24 -25.44 -16.55
C ALA A 703 6.09 -25.04 -15.08
N ILE A 704 4.89 -25.10 -14.49
CA ILE A 704 4.65 -24.83 -13.06
C ILE A 704 5.48 -25.78 -12.19
N VAL A 705 5.39 -27.09 -12.46
CA VAL A 705 6.11 -28.11 -11.71
C VAL A 705 7.63 -27.92 -11.86
N SER A 706 8.09 -27.66 -13.08
CA SER A 706 9.50 -27.35 -13.37
C SER A 706 10.02 -26.14 -12.60
N TYR A 707 9.23 -25.06 -12.54
CA TYR A 707 9.56 -23.87 -11.78
C TYR A 707 9.66 -24.18 -10.28
N ILE A 708 8.65 -24.82 -9.68
CA ILE A 708 8.66 -25.20 -8.26
C ILE A 708 9.91 -26.03 -7.92
N ARG A 709 10.28 -26.95 -8.81
CA ARG A 709 11.47 -27.83 -8.72
C ARG A 709 12.82 -27.13 -8.93
N ASN A 710 12.83 -25.89 -9.41
CA ASN A 710 14.04 -25.10 -9.66
C ASN A 710 14.01 -23.71 -8.99
N ALA A 711 12.96 -23.44 -8.20
CA ALA A 711 12.82 -22.23 -7.40
C ALA A 711 13.44 -22.43 -6.01
N TRP A 712 13.77 -21.32 -5.36
CA TRP A 712 14.17 -21.28 -3.95
C TRP A 712 15.33 -22.22 -3.55
N GLU A 713 16.34 -22.33 -4.43
CA GLU A 713 17.56 -23.16 -4.26
C GLU A 713 17.35 -24.65 -4.53
N HIS A 714 16.21 -25.07 -5.06
CA HIS A 714 16.08 -26.40 -5.66
C HIS A 714 16.85 -26.48 -6.99
N GLU A 715 17.47 -27.63 -7.25
CA GLU A 715 18.14 -27.95 -8.52
C GLU A 715 17.68 -29.32 -9.03
N SER A 716 16.37 -29.50 -9.18
CA SER A 716 15.77 -30.77 -9.59
C SER A 716 15.47 -30.82 -11.09
N SER A 717 15.25 -32.03 -11.62
CA SER A 717 14.92 -32.24 -13.04
C SER A 717 13.69 -31.41 -13.47
N LEU A 718 13.74 -30.88 -14.69
CA LEU A 718 12.58 -30.30 -15.34
C LEU A 718 11.55 -31.40 -15.64
N VAL A 719 10.30 -31.01 -15.68
CA VAL A 719 9.15 -31.84 -16.04
C VAL A 719 8.66 -31.41 -17.42
N THR A 720 8.32 -32.38 -18.25
CA THR A 720 7.84 -32.18 -19.62
C THR A 720 6.32 -32.36 -19.71
N ALA A 721 5.73 -31.89 -20.80
CA ALA A 721 4.31 -32.13 -21.07
C ALA A 721 3.99 -33.63 -21.21
N GLU A 722 4.96 -34.44 -21.68
CA GLU A 722 4.83 -35.89 -21.77
C GLU A 722 4.74 -36.54 -20.38
N ASP A 723 5.59 -36.12 -19.44
CA ASP A 723 5.55 -36.58 -18.04
C ASP A 723 4.17 -36.29 -17.40
N VAL A 724 3.66 -35.08 -17.61
CA VAL A 724 2.32 -34.69 -17.13
C VAL A 724 1.23 -35.51 -17.81
N GLY A 725 1.35 -35.75 -19.11
CA GLY A 725 0.43 -36.58 -19.89
C GLY A 725 0.39 -38.03 -19.39
N ALA A 726 1.54 -38.64 -19.15
CA ALA A 726 1.66 -40.01 -18.64
C ALA A 726 1.01 -40.15 -17.26
N VAL A 727 1.30 -39.24 -16.33
CA VAL A 727 0.67 -39.25 -15.00
C VAL A 727 -0.83 -39.02 -15.11
N ARG A 728 -1.28 -38.07 -15.94
CA ARG A 728 -2.71 -37.79 -16.15
C ARG A 728 -3.46 -39.00 -16.68
N GLN A 729 -2.88 -39.75 -17.61
CA GLN A 729 -3.47 -40.99 -18.12
C GLN A 729 -3.51 -42.09 -17.06
N ALA A 730 -2.39 -42.30 -16.34
CA ALA A 730 -2.30 -43.33 -15.30
C ALA A 730 -3.24 -43.08 -14.11
N THR A 731 -3.71 -41.84 -13.94
CA THR A 731 -4.55 -41.41 -12.81
C THR A 731 -5.90 -40.85 -13.26
N GLN A 732 -6.32 -41.12 -14.50
CA GLN A 732 -7.52 -40.53 -15.11
C GLN A 732 -8.81 -40.80 -14.32
N ASP A 733 -8.91 -41.97 -13.68
CA ASP A 733 -10.11 -42.40 -12.94
C ASP A 733 -10.12 -41.88 -11.48
N ARG A 734 -9.12 -41.07 -11.10
CA ARG A 734 -9.00 -40.55 -9.73
C ARG A 734 -9.79 -39.26 -9.56
N GLU A 735 -10.75 -39.30 -8.64
CA GLU A 735 -11.55 -38.14 -8.23
C GLU A 735 -11.10 -37.54 -6.89
N GLU A 736 -10.56 -38.37 -6.00
CA GLU A 736 -10.19 -37.95 -4.65
C GLU A 736 -8.75 -37.42 -4.56
N PRO A 737 -8.50 -36.39 -3.73
CA PRO A 737 -7.15 -35.91 -3.41
C PRO A 737 -6.25 -37.01 -2.84
N TYR A 738 -4.94 -36.88 -3.00
CA TYR A 738 -3.99 -37.83 -2.42
C TYR A 738 -3.81 -37.65 -0.91
N THR A 739 -3.54 -38.74 -0.21
CA THR A 739 -2.94 -38.72 1.12
C THR A 739 -1.43 -38.98 1.03
N GLU A 740 -0.66 -38.53 2.03
CA GLU A 740 0.78 -38.83 2.15
C GLU A 740 1.07 -40.33 2.01
N ARG A 741 0.27 -41.18 2.65
CA ARG A 741 0.43 -42.64 2.61
C ARG A 741 0.28 -43.20 1.19
N GLU A 742 -0.66 -42.69 0.40
CA GLU A 742 -0.86 -43.14 -0.98
C GLU A 742 0.32 -42.75 -1.87
N LEU A 743 0.83 -41.53 -1.75
CA LEU A 743 1.96 -41.03 -2.54
C LEU A 743 3.28 -41.75 -2.22
N LEU A 744 3.45 -42.22 -0.98
CA LEU A 744 4.60 -43.02 -0.59
C LEU A 744 4.49 -44.48 -1.07
N ASN A 745 3.27 -44.98 -1.28
CA ASN A 745 3.00 -46.34 -1.73
C ASN A 745 2.89 -46.48 -3.25
N THR A 746 2.68 -45.39 -3.98
CA THR A 746 2.90 -45.36 -5.43
C THR A 746 4.39 -45.56 -5.69
N ARG A 747 4.75 -46.72 -6.27
CA ARG A 747 6.09 -46.92 -6.82
C ARG A 747 6.30 -45.91 -7.96
N PRO A 748 7.48 -45.28 -8.05
CA PRO A 748 7.79 -44.38 -9.15
C PRO A 748 7.64 -45.09 -10.51
#